data_AF-A0A9P7C8Q2-F1
#
_entry.id   AF-A0A9P7C8Q2-F1
#
_cell.length_a   1.000
_cell.length_b   1.000
_cell.length_c   1.000
_cell.angle_alpha   90.00
_cell.angle_beta   90.00
_cell.angle_gamma   90.00
#
_symmetry.space_group_name_H-M   'P 1'
#
loop_
_entity.id
_entity.type
_entity.pdbx_description
1 polymer ?
#
loop_
_entity_poly.entity_id
_entity_poly.type
_entity_poly.pdbx_seq_one_letter_code
_entity_poly.pdbx_strand_id
1 'polypeptide(L)'
;MSGSIRLPNDDKNGYFKKAHNWLKNRWNSEPNERSPLLNDQQESKGKTKFRVIFSSISLLVALIILGLTIRHWFKHHDKEVDDGTPPPNWSFLTPTEQEFLDLPSNTSVREYLKIYTSKAHLAGTPNDQEQAEWTRDQFESFGLNTTIDTYWPLLNYPISHRFAIISGPEYLQYEAKLREDPVEEDETSKDPDVIPTFHGYSKNGTATGRVVYANYGRVEDFQFLKDHGIDLNGTIALVRYGGSFRGLKVKAAEVFGCAGVLIYSDPIDDGPLNKEEFPKSYPDGPWRSQSSAQRGSVQYLSLIAGDPLTPGYPALENVTRIDPEDSPGLAKIPSLPLSWEDALPILKATQGHGVRADKDWAGGLEGVDYFSGPTEGEAVLVNHIENKITPIWNVVARIEGAEEPKRAIVLGNHRDAWVYGAVDPSSGSAAMLELARAFGQLLKGGWRPRRTIILASWDAEEYGLVGSTEWVEENKDWLNEQAAVYINVDTAVSGPHFDTSASPSLNRLLYDIASLVEDPRTGGSVYDAWSADYKLSGNQRPPVGQLGSGSDFVAFMDHVGIASINLAFSGNYGVYHSNYDSFHWMEKFGDPDFRYHQTMVKIWGLLALRLSESLILPLHPADYAADLSKYVDNLSTYTSSLNYLPDAVDKLERTATRFERRLERLAGRLAKYDNLDDVPAHLIQRLEKANKRLTYFERGFIDPEGIPGRTWFKHVVYAPGLWTGYSSQVFPAIMDSVNAKNDKLVAHTETRAAKSIEKAAEYLKMK
;
A
#
# COMPACT_ATOMS: atom_id res chain seq x y z
N MET A 1 -4.30 -48.72 -48.89
CA MET A 1 -3.99 -49.92 -48.08
C MET A 1 -3.30 -49.47 -46.81
N SER A 2 -3.80 -50.02 -45.71
CA SER A 2 -3.35 -49.96 -44.32
C SER A 2 -1.84 -49.83 -44.05
N GLY A 3 -1.49 -49.13 -42.97
CA GLY A 3 -0.17 -49.24 -42.34
C GLY A 3 0.06 -48.26 -41.19
N SER A 4 -0.43 -48.61 -40.01
CA SER A 4 -0.33 -47.92 -38.71
C SER A 4 1.09 -47.59 -38.23
N ILE A 5 1.28 -46.42 -37.59
CA ILE A 5 2.37 -46.15 -36.62
C ILE A 5 1.77 -45.54 -35.35
N ARG A 6 2.23 -46.06 -34.20
CA ARG A 6 1.75 -45.86 -32.83
C ARG A 6 2.05 -44.47 -32.26
N LEU A 7 1.14 -43.98 -31.42
CA LEU A 7 1.34 -42.88 -30.46
C LEU A 7 2.13 -43.34 -29.22
N PRO A 8 2.90 -42.44 -28.58
CA PRO A 8 3.08 -42.45 -27.13
C PRO A 8 2.17 -41.42 -26.46
N ASN A 9 1.50 -41.87 -25.40
CA ASN A 9 0.67 -41.09 -24.49
C ASN A 9 1.49 -40.18 -23.57
N ASP A 10 0.78 -39.14 -23.14
CA ASP A 10 0.81 -38.43 -21.84
C ASP A 10 2.13 -37.87 -21.30
N ASP A 11 2.21 -36.54 -21.37
CA ASP A 11 2.65 -35.74 -20.22
C ASP A 11 2.02 -34.32 -20.27
N LYS A 12 0.71 -34.24 -19.98
CA LYS A 12 -0.07 -32.98 -20.00
C LYS A 12 -0.04 -32.18 -18.69
N ASN A 13 0.75 -32.58 -17.69
CA ASN A 13 0.78 -31.91 -16.38
C ASN A 13 2.05 -31.08 -16.08
N GLY A 14 3.02 -31.02 -16.99
CA GLY A 14 4.30 -30.32 -16.77
C GLY A 14 4.33 -28.85 -17.20
N TYR A 15 3.52 -28.45 -18.18
CA TYR A 15 3.65 -27.13 -18.81
C TYR A 15 2.85 -26.03 -18.08
N PHE A 16 1.66 -26.35 -17.56
CA PHE A 16 0.81 -25.39 -16.84
C PHE A 16 1.35 -25.03 -15.45
N LYS A 17 2.05 -25.97 -14.80
CA LYS A 17 2.71 -25.74 -13.50
C LYS A 17 3.89 -24.77 -13.59
N LYS A 18 4.52 -24.65 -14.77
CA LYS A 18 5.58 -23.65 -15.04
C LYS A 18 5.01 -22.26 -15.33
N ALA A 19 3.85 -22.14 -15.96
CA ALA A 19 3.17 -20.86 -16.17
C ALA A 19 2.59 -20.30 -14.87
N HIS A 20 2.02 -21.16 -14.02
CA HIS A 20 1.48 -20.78 -12.70
C HIS A 20 2.59 -20.33 -11.72
N ASN A 21 3.74 -21.02 -11.70
CA ASN A 21 4.90 -20.58 -10.89
C ASN A 21 5.58 -19.32 -11.43
N TRP A 22 5.40 -19.00 -12.73
CA TRP A 22 5.93 -17.78 -13.34
C TRP A 22 5.08 -16.54 -13.00
N LEU A 23 3.75 -16.69 -12.93
CA LEU A 23 2.82 -15.63 -12.49
C LEU A 23 2.96 -15.30 -10.99
N LYS A 24 3.10 -16.32 -10.12
CA LYS A 24 3.19 -16.11 -8.66
C LYS A 24 4.49 -15.41 -8.22
N ASN A 25 5.59 -15.60 -8.96
CA ASN A 25 6.87 -14.96 -8.64
C ASN A 25 6.97 -13.49 -9.08
N ARG A 26 6.04 -12.99 -9.91
CA ARG A 26 6.11 -11.64 -10.47
C ARG A 26 5.23 -10.61 -9.75
N TRP A 27 4.34 -11.05 -8.88
CA TRP A 27 3.55 -10.17 -8.01
C TRP A 27 4.33 -9.73 -6.76
N ASN A 28 5.32 -10.53 -6.34
CA ASN A 28 6.19 -10.28 -5.19
C ASN A 28 7.67 -10.05 -5.56
N SER A 29 7.98 -9.68 -6.81
CA SER A 29 9.32 -9.24 -7.17
C SER A 29 9.28 -8.01 -8.08
N GLU A 30 10.20 -7.10 -7.77
CA GLU A 30 10.40 -5.77 -8.33
C GLU A 30 10.01 -5.62 -9.82
N PRO A 31 9.26 -4.57 -10.20
CA PRO A 31 9.15 -4.20 -11.59
C PRO A 31 10.52 -3.70 -12.06
N ASN A 32 11.21 -4.50 -12.87
CA ASN A 32 12.39 -4.08 -13.61
C ASN A 32 11.99 -2.90 -14.53
N GLU A 33 12.25 -1.67 -14.08
CA GLU A 33 12.20 -0.48 -14.92
C GLU A 33 13.35 -0.53 -15.93
N ARG A 34 13.03 -0.81 -17.19
CA ARG A 34 13.96 -0.61 -18.31
C ARG A 34 13.29 0.22 -19.39
N SER A 35 13.67 1.50 -19.44
CA SER A 35 13.40 2.40 -20.56
C SER A 35 14.69 2.72 -21.32
N PRO A 36 14.97 2.10 -22.49
CA PRO A 36 15.96 2.62 -23.41
C PRO A 36 15.27 3.16 -24.68
N LEU A 37 14.98 4.46 -24.72
CA LEU A 37 14.77 5.18 -25.97
C LEU A 37 15.65 6.43 -25.99
N LEU A 38 16.46 6.56 -27.06
CA LEU A 38 16.56 7.74 -27.93
C LEU A 38 17.64 7.55 -29.03
N ASN A 39 17.13 7.49 -30.26
CA ASN A 39 17.52 8.13 -31.52
C ASN A 39 18.86 7.98 -32.26
N ASP A 40 18.66 8.09 -33.57
CA ASP A 40 19.50 7.85 -34.74
C ASP A 40 20.66 8.84 -35.01
N GLN A 41 21.57 8.34 -35.86
CA GLN A 41 22.62 8.98 -36.68
C GLN A 41 24.03 9.24 -36.10
N GLN A 42 25.00 8.40 -36.48
CA GLN A 42 26.12 8.83 -37.35
C GLN A 42 26.91 7.66 -37.98
N GLU A 43 27.42 7.91 -39.18
CA GLU A 43 27.99 6.97 -40.16
C GLU A 43 29.36 6.33 -39.83
N SER A 44 29.46 5.07 -40.25
CA SER A 44 30.53 4.37 -41.00
C SER A 44 32.03 4.41 -40.63
N LYS A 45 32.57 3.17 -40.64
CA LYS A 45 33.87 2.66 -41.16
C LYS A 45 34.91 2.18 -40.13
N GLY A 46 35.34 0.92 -40.34
CA GLY A 46 36.71 0.49 -40.07
C GLY A 46 36.85 -0.89 -39.42
N LYS A 47 37.20 -1.89 -40.23
CA LYS A 47 37.56 -3.24 -39.77
C LYS A 47 38.92 -3.28 -39.07
N THR A 48 39.07 -4.26 -38.17
CA THR A 48 40.30 -5.02 -37.80
C THR A 48 41.28 -4.39 -36.79
N LYS A 49 41.44 -4.98 -35.60
CA LYS A 49 42.44 -6.05 -35.31
C LYS A 49 42.35 -6.56 -33.87
N PHE A 50 42.33 -7.88 -33.78
CA PHE A 50 42.32 -8.75 -32.61
C PHE A 50 43.73 -8.82 -31.97
N ARG A 51 43.77 -9.13 -30.66
CA ARG A 51 44.94 -9.52 -29.82
C ARG A 51 45.69 -8.42 -29.05
N VAL A 52 45.10 -7.93 -27.96
CA VAL A 52 45.78 -7.65 -26.66
C VAL A 52 44.85 -7.92 -25.44
N ILE A 53 43.55 -8.20 -25.64
CA ILE A 53 42.54 -8.21 -24.55
C ILE A 53 42.60 -9.44 -23.60
N PHE A 54 43.37 -10.48 -23.91
CA PHE A 54 43.29 -11.74 -23.13
C PHE A 54 44.11 -11.77 -21.83
N SER A 55 45.04 -10.85 -21.58
CA SER A 55 45.82 -10.84 -20.32
C SER A 55 45.19 -9.99 -19.22
N SER A 56 44.44 -8.94 -19.56
CA SER A 56 43.82 -8.03 -18.59
C SER A 56 42.52 -8.58 -18.01
N ILE A 57 41.75 -9.35 -18.79
CA ILE A 57 40.51 -9.98 -18.33
C ILE A 57 40.81 -11.13 -17.35
N SER A 58 41.87 -11.91 -17.58
CA SER A 58 42.25 -12.99 -16.65
C SER A 58 42.72 -12.46 -15.29
N LEU A 59 43.40 -11.29 -15.26
CA LEU A 59 43.80 -10.65 -14.02
C LEU A 59 42.60 -10.06 -13.26
N LEU A 60 41.63 -9.48 -13.98
CA LEU A 60 40.40 -8.95 -13.39
C LEU A 60 39.52 -10.06 -12.81
N VAL A 61 39.37 -11.18 -13.53
CA VAL A 61 38.62 -12.36 -13.06
C VAL A 61 39.32 -13.00 -11.85
N ALA A 62 40.66 -13.07 -11.84
CA ALA A 62 41.40 -13.57 -10.69
C ALA A 62 41.24 -12.66 -9.46
N LEU A 63 41.22 -11.34 -9.63
CA LEU A 63 40.97 -10.39 -8.53
C LEU A 63 39.53 -10.45 -8.02
N ILE A 64 38.54 -10.67 -8.90
CA ILE A 64 37.14 -10.88 -8.51
C ILE A 64 36.99 -12.19 -7.73
N ILE A 65 37.62 -13.28 -8.19
CA ILE A 65 37.61 -14.57 -7.47
C ILE A 65 38.34 -14.45 -6.12
N LEU A 66 39.45 -13.70 -6.05
CA LEU A 66 40.15 -13.43 -4.79
C LEU A 66 39.30 -12.58 -3.84
N GLY A 67 38.59 -11.56 -4.35
CA GLY A 67 37.65 -10.76 -3.57
C GLY A 67 36.46 -11.58 -3.06
N LEU A 68 35.90 -12.45 -3.90
CA LEU A 68 34.81 -13.36 -3.52
C LEU A 68 35.26 -14.42 -2.51
N THR A 69 36.48 -14.95 -2.64
CA THR A 69 37.02 -15.93 -1.68
C THR A 69 37.43 -15.28 -0.36
N ILE A 70 37.96 -14.05 -0.36
CA ILE A 70 38.19 -13.27 0.88
C ILE A 70 36.85 -12.93 1.54
N ARG A 71 35.84 -12.51 0.78
CA ARG A 71 34.48 -12.26 1.29
C ARG A 71 33.86 -13.55 1.84
N HIS A 72 34.03 -14.69 1.18
CA HIS A 72 33.56 -15.99 1.65
C HIS A 72 34.33 -16.47 2.88
N TRP A 73 35.63 -16.18 2.97
CA TRP A 73 36.48 -16.50 4.12
C TRP A 73 36.09 -15.66 5.35
N PHE A 74 35.83 -14.35 5.21
CA PHE A 74 35.27 -13.54 6.28
C PHE A 74 33.85 -13.97 6.67
N LYS A 75 33.02 -14.37 5.69
CA LYS A 75 31.66 -14.90 5.94
C LYS A 75 31.67 -16.27 6.66
N HIS A 76 32.78 -17.01 6.59
CA HIS A 76 32.95 -18.31 7.25
C HIS A 76 33.95 -18.30 8.42
N HIS A 77 34.55 -17.15 8.78
CA HIS A 77 35.41 -17.00 9.96
C HIS A 77 34.78 -16.18 11.09
N ASP A 78 33.52 -15.78 10.96
CA ASP A 78 32.68 -15.55 12.13
C ASP A 78 32.43 -16.91 12.78
N LYS A 79 33.23 -17.19 13.82
CA LYS A 79 32.95 -18.25 14.78
C LYS A 79 31.48 -18.18 15.14
N GLU A 80 30.83 -19.34 15.06
CA GLU A 80 29.56 -19.66 15.71
C GLU A 80 29.44 -18.87 17.02
N VAL A 81 28.65 -17.79 16.96
CA VAL A 81 28.03 -17.25 18.15
C VAL A 81 26.85 -18.18 18.37
N ASP A 82 27.07 -19.17 19.21
CA ASP A 82 26.03 -19.85 19.96
C ASP A 82 25.11 -18.78 20.57
N ASP A 83 23.92 -18.62 20.01
CA ASP A 83 22.89 -17.66 20.43
C ASP A 83 21.95 -18.26 21.50
N GLY A 84 22.40 -19.31 22.20
CA GLY A 84 21.69 -20.05 23.24
C GLY A 84 21.29 -19.27 24.51
N THR A 85 21.14 -17.96 24.44
CA THR A 85 20.30 -17.20 25.38
C THR A 85 19.27 -16.38 24.61
N PRO A 86 17.98 -16.75 24.63
CA PRO A 86 16.94 -15.93 24.02
C PRO A 86 16.94 -14.52 24.65
N PRO A 87 16.63 -13.46 23.88
CA PRO A 87 16.36 -12.15 24.48
C PRO A 87 15.21 -12.28 25.50
N PRO A 88 15.18 -11.46 26.56
CA PRO A 88 14.33 -11.71 27.72
C PRO A 88 12.83 -11.71 27.35
N ASN A 89 12.14 -12.81 27.65
CA ASN A 89 10.68 -12.93 27.87
C ASN A 89 9.68 -12.57 26.74
N TRP A 90 10.03 -12.59 25.46
CA TRP A 90 9.07 -12.36 24.35
C TRP A 90 8.19 -13.57 24.01
N SER A 91 8.57 -14.76 24.47
CA SER A 91 7.88 -16.02 24.18
C SER A 91 6.68 -16.30 25.09
N PHE A 92 6.43 -15.44 26.09
CA PHE A 92 5.39 -15.64 27.08
C PHE A 92 4.45 -14.43 27.14
N LEU A 93 3.15 -14.70 27.22
CA LEU A 93 2.12 -13.71 27.42
C LEU A 93 2.21 -13.15 28.85
N THR A 94 2.12 -11.82 28.99
CA THR A 94 1.89 -11.21 30.31
C THR A 94 0.46 -11.52 30.79
N PRO A 95 0.15 -11.39 32.09
CA PRO A 95 -1.23 -11.55 32.57
C PRO A 95 -2.23 -10.63 31.86
N THR A 96 -1.85 -9.38 31.58
CA THR A 96 -2.68 -8.42 30.85
C THR A 96 -2.88 -8.83 29.39
N GLU A 97 -1.85 -9.36 28.73
CA GLU A 97 -1.97 -9.87 27.36
C GLU A 97 -2.86 -11.12 27.30
N GLN A 98 -2.74 -12.01 28.28
CA GLN A 98 -3.61 -13.19 28.37
C GLN A 98 -5.06 -12.77 28.59
N GLU A 99 -5.31 -11.84 29.52
CA GLU A 99 -6.64 -11.25 29.73
C GLU A 99 -7.16 -10.62 28.45
N PHE A 100 -6.34 -9.81 27.77
CA PHE A 100 -6.71 -9.18 26.50
C PHE A 100 -7.10 -10.20 25.43
N LEU A 101 -6.34 -11.29 25.26
CA LEU A 101 -6.63 -12.29 24.22
C LEU A 101 -7.96 -13.02 24.40
N ASP A 102 -8.53 -13.00 25.60
CA ASP A 102 -9.82 -13.59 25.93
C ASP A 102 -11.00 -12.61 25.70
N LEU A 103 -10.74 -11.32 25.48
CA LEU A 103 -11.78 -10.28 25.36
C LEU A 103 -12.44 -10.17 23.96
N PRO A 104 -11.69 -10.22 22.83
CA PRO A 104 -12.26 -10.03 21.50
C PRO A 104 -13.40 -10.99 21.18
N SER A 105 -14.46 -10.50 20.55
CA SER A 105 -15.70 -11.21 20.24
C SER A 105 -16.03 -11.08 18.75
N ASN A 106 -16.04 -12.21 18.03
CA ASN A 106 -16.47 -12.25 16.63
C ASN A 106 -17.94 -11.79 16.46
N THR A 107 -18.82 -12.09 17.41
CA THR A 107 -20.20 -11.58 17.42
C THR A 107 -20.27 -10.06 17.47
N SER A 108 -19.48 -9.43 18.34
CA SER A 108 -19.49 -7.96 18.48
C SER A 108 -18.97 -7.29 17.20
N VAL A 109 -17.86 -7.80 16.65
CA VAL A 109 -17.31 -7.30 15.38
C VAL A 109 -18.31 -7.45 14.24
N ARG A 110 -19.00 -8.58 14.14
CA ARG A 110 -20.05 -8.79 13.13
C ARG A 110 -21.17 -7.75 13.22
N GLU A 111 -21.65 -7.45 14.42
CA GLU A 111 -22.71 -6.45 14.61
C GLU A 111 -22.21 -5.02 14.31
N TYR A 112 -20.97 -4.68 14.67
CA TYR A 112 -20.37 -3.40 14.28
C TYR A 112 -20.24 -3.26 12.76
N LEU A 113 -19.75 -4.30 12.07
CA LEU A 113 -19.64 -4.28 10.63
C LEU A 113 -21.01 -4.09 9.96
N LYS A 114 -22.02 -4.80 10.46
CA LYS A 114 -23.39 -4.66 9.96
C LYS A 114 -23.93 -3.23 10.09
N ILE A 115 -23.55 -2.49 11.13
CA ILE A 115 -23.94 -1.10 11.32
C ILE A 115 -23.20 -0.19 10.33
N TYR A 116 -21.87 -0.29 10.22
CA TYR A 116 -21.08 0.53 9.28
C TYR A 116 -21.55 0.35 7.83
N THR A 117 -21.87 -0.89 7.45
CA THR A 117 -22.31 -1.24 6.09
C THR A 117 -23.81 -1.04 5.83
N SER A 118 -24.57 -0.52 6.80
CA SER A 118 -26.03 -0.40 6.67
C SER A 118 -26.50 0.74 5.74
N LYS A 119 -25.61 1.70 5.46
CA LYS A 119 -25.84 2.84 4.57
C LYS A 119 -24.55 3.14 3.82
N ALA A 120 -24.64 3.74 2.64
CA ALA A 120 -23.45 4.25 1.97
C ALA A 120 -22.87 5.45 2.73
N HIS A 121 -21.54 5.50 2.89
CA HIS A 121 -20.85 6.46 3.77
C HIS A 121 -19.63 7.09 3.11
N LEU A 122 -19.85 7.66 1.92
CA LEU A 122 -18.84 8.45 1.21
C LEU A 122 -18.39 9.66 2.05
N ALA A 123 -17.09 9.92 2.04
CA ALA A 123 -16.47 11.00 2.80
C ALA A 123 -17.19 12.36 2.67
N GLY A 124 -17.37 13.03 3.81
CA GLY A 124 -17.99 14.36 3.87
C GLY A 124 -19.50 14.37 3.63
N THR A 125 -20.15 13.21 3.51
CA THR A 125 -21.61 13.10 3.40
C THR A 125 -22.28 13.07 4.78
N PRO A 126 -23.59 13.35 4.87
CA PRO A 126 -24.31 13.25 6.15
C PRO A 126 -24.25 11.86 6.80
N ASN A 127 -24.25 10.78 6.00
CA ASN A 127 -24.14 9.42 6.55
C ASN A 127 -22.76 9.15 7.16
N ASP A 128 -21.70 9.64 6.52
CA ASP A 128 -20.35 9.55 7.08
C ASP A 128 -20.22 10.37 8.37
N GLN A 129 -20.80 11.58 8.44
CA GLN A 129 -20.90 12.34 9.68
C GLN A 129 -21.63 11.56 10.79
N GLU A 130 -22.78 10.96 10.48
CA GLU A 130 -23.53 10.12 11.43
C GLU A 130 -22.66 8.95 11.95
N GLN A 131 -21.85 8.33 11.09
CA GLN A 131 -20.94 7.27 11.49
C GLN A 131 -19.76 7.77 12.32
N ALA A 132 -19.22 8.97 12.05
CA ALA A 132 -18.20 9.60 12.89
C ALA A 132 -18.72 9.85 14.30
N GLU A 133 -19.92 10.42 14.42
CA GLU A 133 -20.59 10.68 15.69
C GLU A 133 -20.89 9.37 16.43
N TRP A 134 -21.38 8.34 15.72
CA TRP A 134 -21.61 7.02 16.32
C TRP A 134 -20.32 6.37 16.81
N THR A 135 -19.24 6.45 16.04
CA THR A 135 -17.91 5.93 16.42
C THR A 135 -17.40 6.61 17.69
N ARG A 136 -17.52 7.95 17.78
CA ARG A 136 -17.20 8.71 18.99
C ARG A 136 -18.02 8.19 20.18
N ASP A 137 -19.33 8.08 20.02
CA ASP A 137 -20.22 7.66 21.09
C ASP A 137 -19.91 6.23 21.57
N GLN A 138 -19.52 5.33 20.66
CA GLN A 138 -19.04 3.99 21.03
C GLN A 138 -17.75 4.06 21.85
N PHE A 139 -16.74 4.80 21.40
CA PHE A 139 -15.49 4.97 22.16
C PHE A 139 -15.73 5.57 23.56
N GLU A 140 -16.57 6.59 23.66
CA GLU A 140 -16.96 7.17 24.96
C GLU A 140 -17.69 6.16 25.84
N SER A 141 -18.58 5.35 25.29
CA SER A 141 -19.28 4.29 26.03
C SER A 141 -18.34 3.20 26.58
N PHE A 142 -17.19 3.00 25.93
CA PHE A 142 -16.13 2.10 26.39
C PHE A 142 -15.22 2.75 27.44
N GLY A 143 -15.40 4.05 27.71
CA GLY A 143 -14.66 4.82 28.70
C GLY A 143 -13.41 5.50 28.15
N LEU A 144 -13.34 5.73 26.83
CA LEU A 144 -12.23 6.40 26.17
C LEU A 144 -12.52 7.89 26.00
N ASN A 145 -11.52 8.74 26.27
CA ASN A 145 -11.63 10.18 26.02
C ASN A 145 -11.50 10.45 24.52
N THR A 146 -12.54 11.00 23.89
CA THR A 146 -12.66 11.04 22.44
C THR A 146 -13.01 12.43 21.93
N THR A 147 -12.41 12.84 20.80
CA THR A 147 -12.71 14.08 20.09
C THR A 147 -13.05 13.79 18.64
N ILE A 148 -13.71 14.77 17.98
CA ILE A 148 -13.84 14.82 16.54
C ILE A 148 -13.03 16.00 16.04
N ASP A 149 -11.99 15.72 15.27
CA ASP A 149 -11.15 16.72 14.62
C ASP A 149 -11.71 16.94 13.21
N THR A 150 -12.03 18.20 12.87
CA THR A 150 -12.67 18.54 11.59
C THR A 150 -11.69 19.24 10.66
N TYR A 151 -11.65 18.81 9.40
CA TYR A 151 -10.92 19.46 8.31
C TYR A 151 -11.86 19.81 7.17
N TRP A 152 -11.45 20.70 6.28
CA TRP A 152 -12.24 21.22 5.16
C TRP A 152 -11.45 21.10 3.85
N PRO A 153 -11.17 19.88 3.38
CA PRO A 153 -10.49 19.66 2.11
C PRO A 153 -11.39 19.97 0.91
N LEU A 154 -10.79 20.03 -0.28
CA LEU A 154 -11.54 19.87 -1.52
C LEU A 154 -12.01 18.43 -1.66
N LEU A 155 -13.31 18.18 -1.87
CA LEU A 155 -13.85 16.90 -2.34
C LEU A 155 -14.67 17.13 -3.62
N ASN A 156 -15.01 16.06 -4.34
CA ASN A 156 -15.90 16.14 -5.49
C ASN A 156 -16.96 15.05 -5.55
N TYR A 157 -18.16 15.40 -6.01
CA TYR A 157 -19.30 14.49 -6.07
C TYR A 157 -19.90 14.44 -7.48
N PRO A 158 -20.42 13.29 -7.94
CA PRO A 158 -20.98 13.16 -9.29
C PRO A 158 -22.33 13.89 -9.40
N ILE A 159 -22.49 14.69 -10.47
CA ILE A 159 -23.78 15.32 -10.84
C ILE A 159 -24.43 14.54 -11.98
N SER A 160 -23.67 14.29 -13.05
CA SER A 160 -24.12 13.48 -14.19
C SER A 160 -22.93 12.94 -14.96
N HIS A 161 -23.11 11.76 -15.54
CA HIS A 161 -22.09 11.08 -16.32
C HIS A 161 -22.71 10.41 -17.55
N ARG A 162 -21.93 10.23 -18.61
CA ARG A 162 -22.35 9.51 -19.81
C ARG A 162 -21.13 9.04 -20.58
N PHE A 163 -21.24 7.88 -21.18
CA PHE A 163 -20.34 7.48 -22.26
C PHE A 163 -21.14 6.87 -23.41
N ALA A 164 -20.87 7.31 -24.64
CA ALA A 164 -21.49 6.74 -25.83
C ALA A 164 -20.59 6.85 -27.06
N ILE A 165 -20.59 5.81 -27.92
CA ILE A 165 -20.08 5.87 -29.30
C ILE A 165 -21.22 6.40 -30.17
N ILE A 166 -21.07 7.62 -30.69
CA ILE A 166 -22.17 8.40 -31.29
C ILE A 166 -22.14 8.45 -32.82
N SER A 167 -21.10 7.89 -33.45
CA SER A 167 -20.95 7.87 -34.90
C SER A 167 -20.25 6.58 -35.36
N GLY A 168 -20.03 6.44 -36.66
CA GLY A 168 -19.56 5.20 -37.27
C GLY A 168 -20.72 4.23 -37.59
N PRO A 169 -20.41 2.97 -37.95
CA PRO A 169 -21.43 1.99 -38.29
C PRO A 169 -22.44 1.79 -37.17
N GLU A 170 -23.74 1.75 -37.50
CA GLU A 170 -24.84 1.67 -36.52
C GLU A 170 -24.69 0.48 -35.56
N TYR A 171 -24.18 -0.66 -36.04
CA TYR A 171 -23.95 -1.85 -35.21
C TYR A 171 -22.79 -1.72 -34.22
N LEU A 172 -21.98 -0.65 -34.30
CA LEU A 172 -20.90 -0.32 -33.36
C LEU A 172 -21.26 0.86 -32.44
N GLN A 173 -22.39 1.53 -32.66
CA GLN A 173 -22.87 2.57 -31.77
C GLN A 173 -23.37 1.95 -30.46
N TYR A 174 -23.08 2.60 -29.35
CA TYR A 174 -23.33 2.06 -28.02
C TYR A 174 -23.43 3.17 -26.99
N GLU A 175 -24.25 2.97 -25.96
CA GLU A 175 -24.36 3.84 -24.79
C GLU A 175 -24.18 2.99 -23.53
N ALA A 176 -23.20 3.35 -22.70
CA ALA A 176 -22.85 2.61 -21.49
C ALA A 176 -23.93 2.74 -20.42
N LYS A 177 -24.14 1.68 -19.66
CA LYS A 177 -25.12 1.63 -18.57
C LYS A 177 -24.64 2.43 -17.35
N LEU A 178 -23.34 2.38 -17.03
CA LEU A 178 -22.69 3.08 -15.91
C LEU A 178 -23.33 2.79 -14.54
N ARG A 179 -23.95 1.61 -14.39
CA ARG A 179 -24.69 1.22 -13.19
C ARG A 179 -24.58 -0.28 -12.93
N GLU A 180 -24.24 -0.63 -11.70
CA GLU A 180 -24.25 -1.99 -11.19
C GLU A 180 -25.67 -2.59 -11.16
N ASP A 181 -25.80 -3.90 -11.41
CA ASP A 181 -27.09 -4.60 -11.29
C ASP A 181 -27.48 -4.85 -9.84
N PRO A 182 -28.78 -4.79 -9.50
CA PRO A 182 -29.27 -5.28 -8.22
C PRO A 182 -29.10 -6.80 -8.12
N VAL A 183 -28.76 -7.27 -6.92
CA VAL A 183 -28.65 -8.67 -6.54
C VAL A 183 -29.78 -8.98 -5.55
N GLU A 184 -30.54 -10.05 -5.78
CA GLU A 184 -31.74 -10.35 -5.01
C GLU A 184 -31.44 -10.67 -3.53
N GLU A 185 -30.36 -11.38 -3.25
CA GLU A 185 -29.95 -11.74 -1.89
C GLU A 185 -29.16 -10.65 -1.13
N ASP A 186 -28.83 -9.54 -1.79
CA ASP A 186 -28.07 -8.42 -1.22
C ASP A 186 -28.91 -7.14 -1.26
N GLU A 187 -29.55 -6.81 -0.14
CA GLU A 187 -30.43 -5.64 -0.02
C GLU A 187 -29.72 -4.32 -0.34
N THR A 188 -28.44 -4.20 0.01
CA THR A 188 -27.68 -2.96 -0.21
C THR A 188 -27.44 -2.71 -1.71
N SER A 189 -27.29 -3.78 -2.49
CA SER A 189 -27.13 -3.67 -3.94
C SER A 189 -28.36 -3.10 -4.68
N LYS A 190 -29.54 -3.08 -4.03
CA LYS A 190 -30.82 -2.66 -4.61
C LYS A 190 -31.14 -1.18 -4.41
N ASP A 191 -30.31 -0.46 -3.66
CA ASP A 191 -30.52 0.97 -3.37
C ASP A 191 -30.51 1.79 -4.68
N PRO A 192 -31.63 2.42 -5.06
CA PRO A 192 -31.72 3.17 -6.30
C PRO A 192 -30.95 4.49 -6.25
N ASP A 193 -30.67 5.01 -5.05
CA ASP A 193 -30.02 6.30 -4.79
C ASP A 193 -28.55 6.13 -4.36
N VAL A 194 -28.00 4.91 -4.55
CA VAL A 194 -26.59 4.62 -4.29
C VAL A 194 -25.67 5.56 -5.08
N ILE A 195 -24.52 5.87 -4.48
CA ILE A 195 -23.48 6.72 -5.09
C ILE A 195 -23.19 6.24 -6.52
N PRO A 196 -23.37 7.08 -7.57
CA PRO A 196 -23.11 6.69 -8.95
C PRO A 196 -21.67 6.24 -9.19
N THR A 197 -21.40 5.56 -10.30
CA THR A 197 -20.04 5.21 -10.70
C THR A 197 -19.25 6.46 -11.12
N PHE A 198 -18.17 6.78 -10.42
CA PHE A 198 -17.33 7.94 -10.72
C PHE A 198 -15.92 7.77 -10.17
N HIS A 199 -15.01 8.66 -10.58
CA HIS A 199 -13.69 8.79 -10.00
C HIS A 199 -13.61 10.06 -9.14
N GLY A 200 -13.11 9.92 -7.90
CA GLY A 200 -12.71 11.06 -7.08
C GLY A 200 -11.59 11.85 -7.77
N TYR A 201 -11.63 13.17 -7.67
CA TYR A 201 -10.74 14.15 -8.32
C TYR A 201 -10.60 14.06 -9.85
N SER A 202 -11.53 13.38 -10.52
CA SER A 202 -11.63 13.42 -11.98
C SER A 202 -12.03 14.80 -12.47
N LYS A 203 -11.46 15.29 -13.57
CA LYS A 203 -11.78 16.64 -14.05
C LYS A 203 -13.23 16.77 -14.51
N ASN A 204 -13.88 17.86 -14.10
CA ASN A 204 -15.17 18.27 -14.63
C ASN A 204 -15.08 18.61 -16.12
N GLY A 205 -15.88 17.97 -16.97
CA GLY A 205 -16.00 18.34 -18.38
C GLY A 205 -16.52 17.24 -19.30
N THR A 206 -16.56 17.58 -20.58
CA THR A 206 -16.92 16.64 -21.66
C THR A 206 -15.73 16.49 -22.60
N ALA A 207 -15.39 15.25 -22.96
CA ALA A 207 -14.43 14.92 -24.01
C ALA A 207 -15.15 14.28 -25.20
N THR A 208 -14.68 14.57 -26.41
CA THR A 208 -15.15 13.94 -27.64
C THR A 208 -13.95 13.49 -28.45
N GLY A 209 -13.95 12.24 -28.89
CA GLY A 209 -12.83 11.66 -29.62
C GLY A 209 -13.05 10.19 -29.94
N ARG A 210 -12.22 9.64 -30.81
CA ARG A 210 -12.19 8.20 -31.07
C ARG A 210 -11.57 7.47 -29.87
N VAL A 211 -11.99 6.23 -29.64
CA VAL A 211 -11.51 5.44 -28.50
C VAL A 211 -10.29 4.62 -28.89
N VAL A 212 -9.25 4.65 -28.07
CA VAL A 212 -8.06 3.79 -28.18
C VAL A 212 -7.95 2.88 -26.97
N TYR A 213 -7.73 1.59 -27.18
CA TYR A 213 -7.40 0.67 -26.09
C TYR A 213 -5.89 0.71 -25.81
N ALA A 214 -5.53 1.02 -24.56
CA ALA A 214 -4.14 1.22 -24.13
C ALA A 214 -3.77 0.29 -22.95
N ASN A 215 -4.21 -0.97 -23.00
CA ASN A 215 -3.84 -2.00 -22.03
C ASN A 215 -4.07 -1.57 -20.57
N TYR A 216 -3.06 -1.60 -19.70
CA TYR A 216 -3.15 -1.16 -18.30
C TYR A 216 -2.94 0.35 -18.16
N GLY A 217 -2.80 1.11 -19.25
CA GLY A 217 -2.58 2.56 -19.21
C GLY A 217 -1.25 2.96 -18.57
N ARG A 218 -0.23 2.11 -18.67
CA ARG A 218 1.13 2.44 -18.22
C ARG A 218 1.81 3.36 -19.23
N VAL A 219 2.86 4.06 -18.81
CA VAL A 219 3.63 4.95 -19.70
C VAL A 219 4.14 4.18 -20.93
N GLU A 220 4.60 2.94 -20.72
CA GLU A 220 5.05 2.04 -21.79
C GLU A 220 3.93 1.59 -22.73
N ASP A 221 2.68 1.49 -22.26
CA ASP A 221 1.56 1.10 -23.12
C ASP A 221 1.23 2.23 -24.11
N PHE A 222 1.19 3.48 -23.63
CA PHE A 222 0.99 4.65 -24.49
C PHE A 222 2.19 4.91 -25.42
N GLN A 223 3.41 4.72 -24.91
CA GLN A 223 4.62 4.82 -25.75
C GLN A 223 4.61 3.77 -26.85
N PHE A 224 4.21 2.53 -26.55
CA PHE A 224 4.06 1.47 -27.54
C PHE A 224 3.07 1.86 -28.65
N LEU A 225 1.90 2.41 -28.30
CA LEU A 225 0.94 2.89 -29.31
C LEU A 225 1.53 3.97 -30.21
N LYS A 226 2.21 4.95 -29.62
CA LYS A 226 2.87 6.04 -30.35
C LYS A 226 3.97 5.51 -31.28
N ASP A 227 4.78 4.58 -30.81
CA ASP A 227 5.86 3.95 -31.60
C ASP A 227 5.30 3.14 -32.80
N HIS A 228 4.05 2.68 -32.70
CA HIS A 228 3.35 2.00 -33.80
C HIS A 228 2.47 2.93 -34.64
N GLY A 229 2.64 4.25 -34.50
CA GLY A 229 1.98 5.24 -35.36
C GLY A 229 0.51 5.49 -35.04
N ILE A 230 0.03 5.08 -33.85
CA ILE A 230 -1.30 5.44 -33.37
C ILE A 230 -1.26 6.89 -32.85
N ASP A 231 -2.07 7.76 -33.44
CA ASP A 231 -2.24 9.13 -32.95
C ASP A 231 -3.19 9.15 -31.74
N LEU A 232 -2.65 9.56 -30.59
CA LEU A 232 -3.35 9.60 -29.31
C LEU A 232 -3.98 10.98 -29.03
N ASN A 233 -3.58 12.02 -29.76
CA ASN A 233 -3.99 13.38 -29.47
C ASN A 233 -5.51 13.56 -29.65
N GLY A 234 -6.20 13.99 -28.60
CA GLY A 234 -7.65 14.17 -28.59
C GLY A 234 -8.46 12.87 -28.52
N THR A 235 -7.82 11.71 -28.34
CA THR A 235 -8.53 10.42 -28.20
C THR A 235 -9.09 10.21 -26.79
N ILE A 236 -10.02 9.28 -26.63
CA ILE A 236 -10.45 8.76 -25.33
C ILE A 236 -9.74 7.43 -25.11
N ALA A 237 -8.96 7.31 -24.04
CA ALA A 237 -8.24 6.06 -23.74
C ALA A 237 -9.13 5.11 -22.94
N LEU A 238 -9.32 3.88 -23.43
CA LEU A 238 -9.84 2.75 -22.66
C LEU A 238 -8.66 1.96 -22.07
N VAL A 239 -8.64 1.82 -20.76
CA VAL A 239 -7.58 1.11 -20.02
C VAL A 239 -8.17 0.17 -18.97
N ARG A 240 -7.37 -0.82 -18.57
CA ARG A 240 -7.70 -1.77 -17.51
C ARG A 240 -7.22 -1.28 -16.15
N TYR A 241 -7.98 -1.60 -15.09
CA TYR A 241 -7.46 -1.62 -13.73
C TYR A 241 -6.30 -2.63 -13.58
N GLY A 242 -5.51 -2.53 -12.50
CA GLY A 242 -4.32 -3.35 -12.28
C GLY A 242 -3.03 -2.75 -12.86
N GLY A 243 -1.86 -3.30 -12.53
CA GLY A 243 -0.55 -2.85 -13.01
C GLY A 243 -0.02 -1.55 -12.37
N SER A 244 -0.80 -0.46 -12.38
CA SER A 244 -0.47 0.82 -11.75
C SER A 244 -1.70 1.45 -11.10
N PHE A 245 -1.48 2.39 -10.17
CA PHE A 245 -2.56 3.16 -9.55
C PHE A 245 -3.37 3.95 -10.58
N ARG A 246 -4.69 3.98 -10.40
CA ARG A 246 -5.66 4.53 -11.36
C ARG A 246 -5.42 5.98 -11.75
N GLY A 247 -5.06 6.85 -10.80
CA GLY A 247 -4.72 8.24 -11.09
C GLY A 247 -3.49 8.39 -12.00
N LEU A 248 -2.53 7.47 -11.93
CA LEU A 248 -1.35 7.49 -12.78
C LEU A 248 -1.64 7.04 -14.21
N LYS A 249 -2.70 6.24 -14.43
CA LYS A 249 -3.22 5.95 -15.77
C LYS A 249 -3.79 7.21 -16.42
N VAL A 250 -4.55 7.99 -15.65
CA VAL A 250 -5.10 9.28 -16.10
C VAL A 250 -3.97 10.27 -16.41
N LYS A 251 -2.99 10.37 -15.52
CA LYS A 251 -1.78 11.18 -15.74
C LYS A 251 -1.02 10.75 -17.00
N ALA A 252 -0.81 9.46 -17.21
CA ALA A 252 -0.12 8.96 -18.39
C ALA A 252 -0.91 9.30 -19.67
N ALA A 253 -2.21 9.06 -19.71
CA ALA A 253 -3.06 9.41 -20.85
C ALA A 253 -2.97 10.93 -21.18
N GLU A 254 -2.98 11.78 -20.15
CA GLU A 254 -2.81 13.23 -20.30
C GLU A 254 -1.47 13.60 -20.94
N VAL A 255 -0.36 13.01 -20.46
CA VAL A 255 0.99 13.25 -21.01
C VAL A 255 1.08 12.88 -22.49
N PHE A 256 0.32 11.86 -22.93
CA PHE A 256 0.29 11.42 -24.33
C PHE A 256 -0.79 12.12 -25.18
N GLY A 257 -1.52 13.09 -24.61
CA GLY A 257 -2.45 13.96 -25.34
C GLY A 257 -3.89 13.45 -25.44
N CYS A 258 -4.26 12.41 -24.71
CA CYS A 258 -5.65 11.95 -24.65
C CYS A 258 -6.56 13.03 -24.03
N ALA A 259 -7.79 13.13 -24.51
CA ALA A 259 -8.80 14.07 -24.01
C ALA A 259 -9.64 13.51 -22.85
N GLY A 260 -9.64 12.20 -22.63
CA GLY A 260 -10.36 11.56 -21.54
C GLY A 260 -9.99 10.09 -21.36
N VAL A 261 -10.41 9.49 -20.24
CA VAL A 261 -10.04 8.11 -19.86
C VAL A 261 -11.25 7.32 -19.36
N LEU A 262 -11.35 6.09 -19.82
CA LEU A 262 -12.26 5.07 -19.30
C LEU A 262 -11.44 3.96 -18.67
N ILE A 263 -11.76 3.58 -17.45
CA ILE A 263 -11.04 2.52 -16.73
C ILE A 263 -12.02 1.39 -16.41
N TYR A 264 -11.76 0.18 -16.89
CA TYR A 264 -12.60 -0.99 -16.58
C TYR A 264 -11.81 -2.08 -15.85
N SER A 265 -12.46 -2.88 -15.03
CA SER A 265 -11.85 -4.08 -14.45
C SER A 265 -11.96 -5.21 -15.45
N ASP A 266 -10.87 -5.84 -15.86
CA ASP A 266 -10.92 -6.96 -16.80
C ASP A 266 -11.07 -8.28 -16.04
N PRO A 267 -11.93 -9.23 -16.49
CA PRO A 267 -12.14 -10.49 -15.78
C PRO A 267 -10.89 -11.38 -15.68
N ILE A 268 -9.81 -11.10 -16.41
CA ILE A 268 -8.53 -11.79 -16.23
C ILE A 268 -7.85 -11.44 -14.90
N ASP A 269 -8.10 -10.25 -14.36
CA ASP A 269 -7.41 -9.71 -13.19
C ASP A 269 -8.15 -10.08 -11.89
N ASP A 270 -9.42 -9.68 -11.78
CA ASP A 270 -10.24 -9.85 -10.56
C ASP A 270 -11.60 -10.51 -10.81
N GLY A 271 -11.78 -11.11 -11.99
CA GLY A 271 -12.92 -11.95 -12.34
C GLY A 271 -12.73 -13.44 -12.02
N PRO A 272 -13.74 -14.27 -12.34
CA PRO A 272 -13.72 -15.71 -12.05
C PRO A 272 -12.81 -16.51 -12.99
N LEU A 273 -12.18 -15.86 -13.96
CA LEU A 273 -11.37 -16.53 -14.96
C LEU A 273 -10.14 -17.18 -14.31
N ASN A 274 -9.88 -18.45 -14.66
CA ASN A 274 -8.78 -19.26 -14.13
C ASN A 274 -8.83 -19.49 -12.59
N LYS A 275 -10.00 -19.35 -11.96
CA LYS A 275 -10.18 -19.60 -10.51
C LYS A 275 -10.75 -21.00 -10.29
N GLU A 276 -9.97 -21.89 -9.68
CA GLU A 276 -10.38 -23.30 -9.47
C GLU A 276 -11.37 -23.45 -8.30
N GLU A 277 -11.14 -22.74 -7.19
CA GLU A 277 -11.95 -22.86 -5.96
C GLU A 277 -13.31 -22.16 -6.08
N PHE A 278 -13.31 -20.95 -6.65
CA PHE A 278 -14.51 -20.15 -6.88
C PHE A 278 -14.61 -19.73 -8.35
N PRO A 279 -15.14 -20.58 -9.25
CA PRO A 279 -15.17 -20.31 -10.69
C PRO A 279 -16.35 -19.39 -11.12
N LYS A 280 -16.86 -18.56 -10.22
CA LYS A 280 -18.06 -17.74 -10.44
C LYS A 280 -17.89 -16.32 -9.91
N SER A 281 -18.51 -15.38 -10.61
CA SER A 281 -18.67 -13.98 -10.17
C SER A 281 -19.69 -13.86 -9.04
N TYR A 282 -19.63 -12.77 -8.30
CA TYR A 282 -20.68 -12.33 -7.40
C TYR A 282 -22.02 -12.24 -8.16
N PRO A 283 -23.14 -12.74 -7.58
CA PRO A 283 -23.33 -13.17 -6.19
C PRO A 283 -23.01 -14.63 -5.86
N ASP A 284 -22.70 -15.44 -6.86
CA ASP A 284 -22.43 -16.88 -6.70
C ASP A 284 -20.99 -17.21 -6.28
N GLY A 285 -20.09 -16.21 -6.32
CA GLY A 285 -18.70 -16.31 -5.87
C GLY A 285 -18.15 -14.95 -5.45
N PRO A 286 -16.90 -14.89 -4.98
CA PRO A 286 -16.31 -13.68 -4.45
C PRO A 286 -15.76 -12.72 -5.53
N TRP A 287 -15.72 -13.16 -6.79
CA TRP A 287 -15.07 -12.43 -7.88
C TRP A 287 -15.96 -11.37 -8.50
N ARG A 288 -15.36 -10.44 -9.23
CA ARG A 288 -16.06 -9.30 -9.80
C ARG A 288 -17.28 -9.71 -10.63
N SER A 289 -18.39 -9.00 -10.45
CA SER A 289 -19.61 -9.15 -11.26
C SER A 289 -19.50 -8.41 -12.58
N GLN A 290 -20.27 -8.82 -13.59
CA GLN A 290 -20.15 -8.29 -14.94
C GLN A 290 -20.48 -6.80 -15.06
N SER A 291 -21.47 -6.35 -14.29
CA SER A 291 -21.88 -4.96 -14.22
C SER A 291 -21.16 -4.16 -13.13
N SER A 292 -20.25 -4.79 -12.37
CA SER A 292 -19.48 -4.13 -11.31
C SER A 292 -18.47 -3.14 -11.90
N ALA A 293 -18.45 -1.91 -11.36
CA ALA A 293 -17.42 -0.92 -11.64
C ALA A 293 -16.68 -0.55 -10.35
N GLN A 294 -15.39 -0.26 -10.46
CA GLN A 294 -14.56 0.16 -9.33
C GLN A 294 -14.54 1.68 -9.27
N ARG A 295 -15.09 2.28 -8.21
CA ARG A 295 -14.88 3.71 -7.87
C ARG A 295 -13.46 3.92 -7.38
N GLY A 296 -13.03 5.17 -7.22
CA GLY A 296 -11.67 5.43 -6.74
C GLY A 296 -11.18 6.83 -7.07
N SER A 297 -10.31 7.35 -6.22
CA SER A 297 -9.62 8.60 -6.50
C SER A 297 -8.63 8.44 -7.66
N VAL A 298 -8.60 9.46 -8.54
CA VAL A 298 -7.58 9.63 -9.57
C VAL A 298 -6.58 10.74 -9.22
N GLN A 299 -6.45 11.10 -7.93
CA GLN A 299 -5.37 11.98 -7.47
C GLN A 299 -4.02 11.46 -7.97
N TYR A 300 -3.08 12.32 -8.30
CA TYR A 300 -1.72 11.88 -8.60
C TYR A 300 -0.97 11.56 -7.31
N LEU A 301 -1.34 10.46 -6.64
CA LEU A 301 -0.89 10.10 -5.30
C LEU A 301 0.61 9.92 -5.15
N SER A 302 1.35 9.79 -6.26
CA SER A 302 2.82 9.72 -6.23
C SER A 302 3.48 11.09 -6.18
N LEU A 303 2.71 12.17 -6.35
CA LEU A 303 3.17 13.56 -6.32
C LEU A 303 2.86 14.25 -4.99
N ILE A 304 1.67 14.01 -4.44
CA ILE A 304 1.21 14.47 -3.13
C ILE A 304 0.26 13.44 -2.50
N ALA A 305 0.07 13.51 -1.18
CA ALA A 305 -1.08 12.93 -0.47
C ALA A 305 -1.77 14.06 0.32
N GLY A 306 -2.98 13.82 0.82
CA GLY A 306 -3.77 14.83 1.52
C GLY A 306 -4.68 15.66 0.61
N ASP A 307 -5.19 16.77 1.14
CA ASP A 307 -5.97 17.74 0.37
C ASP A 307 -5.13 18.27 -0.81
N PRO A 308 -5.59 18.13 -2.05
CA PRO A 308 -4.89 18.67 -3.21
C PRO A 308 -4.70 20.19 -3.19
N LEU A 309 -5.40 20.93 -2.32
CA LEU A 309 -5.34 22.39 -2.24
C LEU A 309 -4.53 22.95 -1.06
N THR A 310 -4.08 22.12 -0.11
CA THR A 310 -3.26 22.55 1.04
C THR A 310 -1.99 21.70 1.23
N PRO A 311 -1.21 21.43 0.17
CA PRO A 311 -0.08 20.50 0.29
C PRO A 311 0.96 20.98 1.31
N GLY A 312 1.07 20.27 2.43
CA GLY A 312 2.07 20.51 3.47
C GLY A 312 1.59 21.29 4.70
N TYR A 313 0.29 21.62 4.81
CA TYR A 313 -0.32 22.25 5.98
C TYR A 313 -1.82 21.92 6.09
N PRO A 314 -2.39 21.85 7.31
CA PRO A 314 -3.73 21.32 7.51
C PRO A 314 -4.83 22.16 6.85
N ALA A 315 -5.81 21.49 6.24
CA ALA A 315 -6.98 22.03 5.57
C ALA A 315 -8.02 22.61 6.54
N LEU A 316 -7.63 23.56 7.40
CA LEU A 316 -8.55 24.25 8.32
C LEU A 316 -9.56 25.11 7.56
N GLU A 317 -10.71 25.44 8.18
CA GLU A 317 -11.83 26.13 7.54
C GLU A 317 -11.38 27.39 6.74
N ASN A 318 -10.65 28.28 7.40
CA ASN A 318 -10.23 29.58 6.86
C ASN A 318 -8.78 29.60 6.35
N VAL A 319 -8.23 28.45 5.95
CA VAL A 319 -6.85 28.37 5.44
C VAL A 319 -6.74 28.88 4.01
N THR A 320 -5.56 29.38 3.65
CA THR A 320 -5.22 29.72 2.26
C THR A 320 -5.11 28.42 1.45
N ARG A 321 -5.69 28.40 0.25
CA ARG A 321 -5.68 27.24 -0.65
C ARG A 321 -5.05 27.65 -1.97
N ILE A 322 -4.31 26.75 -2.59
CA ILE A 322 -3.83 26.97 -3.96
C ILE A 322 -4.99 26.85 -4.95
N ASP A 323 -4.83 27.45 -6.14
CA ASP A 323 -5.81 27.28 -7.19
C ASP A 323 -5.80 25.81 -7.69
N PRO A 324 -6.96 25.18 -7.96
CA PRO A 324 -7.02 23.80 -8.45
C PRO A 324 -6.18 23.52 -9.71
N GLU A 325 -6.03 24.51 -10.58
CA GLU A 325 -5.19 24.41 -11.78
C GLU A 325 -3.70 24.28 -11.44
N ASP A 326 -3.25 24.89 -10.33
CA ASP A 326 -1.87 24.83 -9.83
C ASP A 326 -1.61 23.59 -8.98
N SER A 327 -2.65 22.84 -8.60
CA SER A 327 -2.47 21.62 -7.81
C SER A 327 -1.68 20.57 -8.59
N PRO A 328 -0.61 20.00 -8.00
CA PRO A 328 0.15 18.92 -8.60
C PRO A 328 -0.58 17.57 -8.52
N GLY A 329 -1.63 17.46 -7.71
CA GLY A 329 -2.36 16.21 -7.47
C GLY A 329 -3.64 16.02 -8.29
N LEU A 330 -4.17 17.07 -8.93
CA LEU A 330 -5.47 16.99 -9.62
C LEU A 330 -5.34 16.58 -11.09
N ALA A 331 -6.23 15.71 -11.54
CA ALA A 331 -6.30 15.29 -12.93
C ALA A 331 -6.72 16.44 -13.86
N LYS A 332 -6.12 16.55 -15.06
CA LYS A 332 -6.44 17.62 -16.02
C LYS A 332 -7.30 17.17 -17.20
N ILE A 333 -7.77 15.92 -17.19
CA ILE A 333 -8.73 15.36 -18.17
C ILE A 333 -9.84 14.54 -17.47
N PRO A 334 -11.07 14.50 -18.02
CA PRO A 334 -12.17 13.73 -17.46
C PRO A 334 -11.92 12.22 -17.54
N SER A 335 -12.40 11.51 -16.53
CA SER A 335 -12.36 10.05 -16.49
C SER A 335 -13.59 9.44 -15.83
N LEU A 336 -13.94 8.21 -16.23
CA LEU A 336 -15.00 7.40 -15.61
C LEU A 336 -14.57 5.93 -15.43
N PRO A 337 -15.03 5.27 -14.35
CA PRO A 337 -14.94 3.83 -14.23
C PRO A 337 -16.05 3.13 -15.03
N LEU A 338 -15.74 1.95 -15.57
CA LEU A 338 -16.66 1.11 -16.33
C LEU A 338 -16.71 -0.30 -15.75
N SER A 339 -17.84 -0.95 -15.95
CA SER A 339 -17.94 -2.40 -15.84
C SER A 339 -17.31 -3.07 -17.07
N TRP A 340 -16.97 -4.36 -16.97
CA TRP A 340 -16.49 -5.07 -18.15
C TRP A 340 -17.61 -5.37 -19.15
N GLU A 341 -18.86 -5.38 -18.68
CA GLU A 341 -20.04 -5.41 -19.55
C GLU A 341 -20.08 -4.17 -20.47
N ASP A 342 -19.84 -2.98 -19.91
CA ASP A 342 -19.79 -1.72 -20.66
C ASP A 342 -18.51 -1.61 -21.53
N ALA A 343 -17.40 -2.24 -21.13
CA ALA A 343 -16.15 -2.23 -21.90
C ALA A 343 -16.19 -3.12 -23.15
N LEU A 344 -16.97 -4.21 -23.14
CA LEU A 344 -17.00 -5.18 -24.23
C LEU A 344 -17.46 -4.57 -25.57
N PRO A 345 -18.57 -3.79 -25.66
CA PRO A 345 -18.95 -3.10 -26.89
C PRO A 345 -17.88 -2.14 -27.41
N ILE A 346 -17.14 -1.48 -26.51
CA ILE A 346 -16.06 -0.56 -26.87
C ILE A 346 -14.89 -1.33 -27.51
N LEU A 347 -14.48 -2.44 -26.90
CA LEU A 347 -13.44 -3.32 -27.44
C LEU A 347 -13.87 -4.01 -28.75
N LYS A 348 -15.16 -4.26 -28.95
CA LYS A 348 -15.70 -4.71 -30.24
C LYS A 348 -15.56 -3.63 -31.31
N ALA A 349 -15.77 -2.35 -30.95
CA ALA A 349 -15.62 -1.22 -31.86
C ALA A 349 -14.15 -0.94 -32.26
N THR A 350 -13.17 -1.47 -31.53
CA THR A 350 -11.75 -1.39 -31.93
C THR A 350 -11.27 -2.55 -32.80
N GLN A 351 -12.07 -3.62 -32.99
CA GLN A 351 -11.63 -4.84 -33.68
C GLN A 351 -11.19 -4.57 -35.12
N GLY A 352 -10.02 -5.09 -35.49
CA GLY A 352 -9.44 -4.91 -36.82
C GLY A 352 -8.78 -3.55 -37.06
N HIS A 353 -8.76 -2.64 -36.07
CA HIS A 353 -8.15 -1.32 -36.17
C HIS A 353 -6.93 -1.17 -35.25
N GLY A 354 -5.90 -0.49 -35.76
CA GLY A 354 -4.65 -0.27 -35.03
C GLY A 354 -3.80 -1.52 -34.90
N VAL A 355 -3.20 -1.69 -33.71
CA VAL A 355 -2.30 -2.79 -33.41
C VAL A 355 -2.95 -3.80 -32.48
N ARG A 356 -2.65 -5.07 -32.74
CA ARG A 356 -2.89 -6.16 -31.81
C ARG A 356 -1.54 -6.52 -31.19
N ALA A 357 -1.36 -6.09 -29.94
CA ALA A 357 -0.13 -6.30 -29.22
C ALA A 357 0.01 -7.76 -28.70
N ASP A 358 1.16 -8.06 -28.11
CA ASP A 358 1.52 -9.38 -27.58
C ASP A 358 0.57 -9.89 -26.48
N LYS A 359 0.84 -11.10 -25.95
CA LYS A 359 0.02 -11.75 -24.91
C LYS A 359 -0.31 -10.88 -23.68
N ASP A 360 0.50 -9.88 -23.36
CA ASP A 360 0.28 -8.99 -22.20
C ASP A 360 -0.94 -8.07 -22.36
N TRP A 361 -1.36 -7.80 -23.61
CA TRP A 361 -2.51 -6.93 -23.91
C TRP A 361 -3.82 -7.70 -24.03
N ALA A 362 -3.78 -9.03 -24.08
CA ALA A 362 -4.99 -9.84 -24.07
C ALA A 362 -5.63 -9.80 -22.68
N GLY A 363 -6.95 -9.72 -22.63
CA GLY A 363 -7.75 -9.85 -21.41
C GLY A 363 -8.63 -11.10 -21.40
N GLY A 364 -9.56 -11.12 -20.46
CA GLY A 364 -10.43 -12.25 -20.16
C GLY A 364 -11.80 -12.21 -20.83
N LEU A 365 -12.15 -11.12 -21.52
CA LEU A 365 -13.41 -11.02 -22.27
C LEU A 365 -13.41 -11.87 -23.55
N GLU A 366 -14.50 -12.61 -23.75
CA GLU A 366 -14.74 -13.39 -24.96
C GLU A 366 -15.24 -12.52 -26.14
N GLY A 367 -14.93 -12.94 -27.37
CA GLY A 367 -15.42 -12.27 -28.59
C GLY A 367 -14.65 -11.01 -28.99
N VAL A 368 -13.49 -10.75 -28.38
CA VAL A 368 -12.58 -9.64 -28.74
C VAL A 368 -11.13 -10.10 -28.74
N ASP A 369 -10.35 -9.61 -29.70
CA ASP A 369 -8.91 -9.87 -29.82
C ASP A 369 -8.02 -8.72 -29.30
N TYR A 370 -8.61 -7.75 -28.58
CA TYR A 370 -7.91 -6.60 -27.96
C TYR A 370 -7.07 -5.77 -28.94
N PHE A 371 -7.69 -5.36 -30.05
CA PHE A 371 -7.11 -4.37 -30.94
C PHE A 371 -7.10 -2.97 -30.30
N SER A 372 -6.05 -2.19 -30.54
CA SER A 372 -5.86 -0.87 -29.95
C SER A 372 -6.85 0.18 -30.46
N GLY A 373 -7.47 -0.01 -31.62
CA GLY A 373 -8.17 1.08 -32.30
C GLY A 373 -7.18 2.10 -32.90
N PRO A 374 -7.60 3.33 -33.23
CA PRO A 374 -8.82 3.97 -32.77
C PRO A 374 -10.10 3.36 -33.36
N THR A 375 -11.24 3.57 -32.69
CA THR A 375 -12.56 3.26 -33.25
C THR A 375 -12.81 4.02 -34.56
N GLU A 376 -13.67 3.48 -35.45
CA GLU A 376 -14.08 4.18 -36.68
C GLU A 376 -14.91 5.43 -36.35
N GLY A 377 -15.83 5.30 -35.39
CA GLY A 377 -16.68 6.38 -34.91
C GLY A 377 -16.10 7.13 -33.71
N GLU A 378 -16.55 8.38 -33.55
CA GLU A 378 -16.31 9.19 -32.36
C GLU A 378 -17.21 8.78 -31.19
N ALA A 379 -16.67 8.94 -29.98
CA ALA A 379 -17.37 8.78 -28.73
C ALA A 379 -17.41 10.10 -27.94
N VAL A 380 -18.38 10.21 -27.04
CA VAL A 380 -18.54 11.31 -26.10
C VAL A 380 -18.46 10.77 -24.68
N LEU A 381 -17.56 11.36 -23.88
CA LEU A 381 -17.40 11.12 -22.44
C LEU A 381 -17.85 12.38 -21.70
N VAL A 382 -18.92 12.29 -20.91
CA VAL A 382 -19.41 13.36 -20.04
C VAL A 382 -19.09 13.01 -18.60
N ASN A 383 -18.37 13.88 -17.90
CA ASN A 383 -18.12 13.79 -16.47
C ASN A 383 -18.43 15.15 -15.82
N HIS A 384 -19.67 15.33 -15.35
CA HIS A 384 -20.04 16.51 -14.59
C HIS A 384 -19.97 16.21 -13.10
N ILE A 385 -19.10 16.93 -12.40
CA ILE A 385 -18.86 16.79 -10.97
C ILE A 385 -19.01 18.14 -10.27
N GLU A 386 -19.43 18.12 -9.02
CA GLU A 386 -19.39 19.26 -8.11
C GLU A 386 -18.10 19.21 -7.31
N ASN A 387 -17.23 20.21 -7.47
CA ASN A 387 -16.05 20.40 -6.61
C ASN A 387 -16.42 21.33 -5.45
N LYS A 388 -16.20 20.91 -4.21
CA LYS A 388 -16.59 21.67 -3.04
C LYS A 388 -15.64 21.47 -1.86
N ILE A 389 -15.36 22.56 -1.16
CA ILE A 389 -14.74 22.51 0.16
C ILE A 389 -15.75 21.92 1.14
N THR A 390 -15.47 20.72 1.64
CA THR A 390 -16.45 19.91 2.39
C THR A 390 -15.83 19.49 3.72
N PRO A 391 -16.55 19.62 4.86
CA PRO A 391 -16.04 19.15 6.13
C PRO A 391 -15.87 17.62 6.13
N ILE A 392 -14.82 17.16 6.76
CA ILE A 392 -14.53 15.75 7.07
C ILE A 392 -14.23 15.61 8.57
N TRP A 393 -14.46 14.43 9.14
CA TRP A 393 -14.49 14.20 10.59
C TRP A 393 -13.62 13.01 10.99
N ASN A 394 -12.42 13.30 11.50
CA ASN A 394 -11.58 12.30 12.13
C ASN A 394 -12.02 12.08 13.58
N VAL A 395 -12.21 10.84 14.02
CA VAL A 395 -12.55 10.52 15.42
C VAL A 395 -11.30 10.03 16.14
N VAL A 396 -10.86 10.74 17.17
CA VAL A 396 -9.59 10.47 17.87
C VAL A 396 -9.85 10.18 19.35
N ALA A 397 -9.60 8.94 19.77
CA ALA A 397 -9.67 8.52 21.17
C ALA A 397 -8.28 8.37 21.79
N ARG A 398 -8.13 8.79 23.05
CA ARG A 398 -6.85 8.75 23.79
C ARG A 398 -6.98 7.97 25.09
N ILE A 399 -6.05 7.03 25.29
CA ILE A 399 -5.79 6.36 26.57
C ILE A 399 -4.46 6.90 27.10
N GLU A 400 -4.53 7.81 28.07
CA GLU A 400 -3.35 8.45 28.65
C GLU A 400 -2.42 7.44 29.35
N GLY A 401 -1.13 7.51 29.02
CA GLY A 401 -0.10 6.68 29.63
C GLY A 401 0.21 7.09 31.08
N ALA A 402 0.42 6.12 31.97
CA ALA A 402 0.66 6.37 33.39
C ALA A 402 2.07 6.92 33.69
N GLU A 403 3.07 6.57 32.87
CA GLU A 403 4.48 6.92 33.14
C GLU A 403 5.11 7.76 32.04
N GLU A 404 4.76 7.50 30.78
CA GLU A 404 5.26 8.20 29.60
C GLU A 404 4.11 8.82 28.79
N PRO A 405 3.23 9.66 29.40
CA PRO A 405 1.99 10.15 28.76
C PRO A 405 2.21 10.95 27.47
N LYS A 406 3.41 11.51 27.29
CA LYS A 406 3.73 12.25 26.06
C LYS A 406 3.96 11.32 24.87
N ARG A 407 4.56 10.14 25.09
CA ARG A 407 4.94 9.21 24.03
C ARG A 407 3.73 8.40 23.60
N ALA A 408 3.45 8.38 22.30
CA ALA A 408 2.24 7.76 21.78
C ALA A 408 2.51 6.60 20.83
N ILE A 409 1.65 5.58 20.92
CA ILE A 409 1.42 4.57 19.89
C ILE A 409 0.08 4.93 19.23
N VAL A 410 0.09 5.14 17.92
CA VAL A 410 -1.11 5.54 17.16
C VAL A 410 -1.61 4.33 16.38
N LEU A 411 -2.90 4.04 16.51
CA LEU A 411 -3.61 2.94 15.86
C LEU A 411 -4.67 3.55 14.95
N GLY A 412 -4.60 3.31 13.64
CA GLY A 412 -5.44 3.98 12.66
C GLY A 412 -6.14 3.04 11.70
N ASN A 413 -7.29 3.51 11.21
CA ASN A 413 -8.15 2.90 10.21
C ASN A 413 -9.03 4.02 9.64
N HIS A 414 -9.22 4.11 8.33
CA HIS A 414 -10.23 5.03 7.79
C HIS A 414 -11.63 4.44 7.88
N ARG A 415 -12.62 5.33 7.83
CA ARG A 415 -14.04 4.99 7.99
C ARG A 415 -14.82 5.19 6.70
N ASP A 416 -14.49 6.20 5.92
CA ASP A 416 -15.19 6.50 4.68
C ASP A 416 -15.02 5.39 3.65
N ALA A 417 -16.08 5.10 2.90
CA ALA A 417 -16.05 4.17 1.77
C ALA A 417 -16.71 4.79 0.54
N TRP A 418 -16.31 4.34 -0.66
CA TRP A 418 -17.03 4.75 -1.89
C TRP A 418 -18.53 4.43 -1.87
N VAL A 419 -18.91 3.32 -1.25
CA VAL A 419 -20.30 2.89 -1.10
C VAL A 419 -20.53 2.34 0.32
N TYR A 420 -20.71 1.02 0.50
CA TYR A 420 -20.96 0.38 1.79
C TYR A 420 -19.68 -0.11 2.48
N GLY A 421 -18.70 -0.54 1.68
CA GLY A 421 -17.33 -0.77 2.13
C GLY A 421 -17.17 -1.83 3.22
N ALA A 422 -17.75 -3.02 3.05
CA ALA A 422 -17.71 -4.05 4.08
C ALA A 422 -16.31 -4.61 4.33
N VAL A 423 -15.52 -4.78 3.28
CA VAL A 423 -14.10 -5.08 3.35
C VAL A 423 -13.35 -3.78 3.57
N ASP A 424 -13.45 -2.86 2.61
CA ASP A 424 -12.73 -1.59 2.58
C ASP A 424 -13.68 -0.42 2.92
N PRO A 425 -13.57 0.20 4.11
CA PRO A 425 -12.67 -0.13 5.23
C PRO A 425 -13.38 -0.72 6.45
N SER A 426 -14.69 -0.97 6.35
CA SER A 426 -15.52 -1.22 7.54
C SER A 426 -15.12 -2.48 8.30
N SER A 427 -14.38 -3.41 7.68
CA SER A 427 -13.77 -4.54 8.37
C SER A 427 -12.76 -4.09 9.44
N GLY A 428 -11.94 -3.09 9.12
CA GLY A 428 -11.05 -2.42 10.06
C GLY A 428 -11.79 -1.55 11.06
N SER A 429 -12.81 -0.80 10.64
CA SER A 429 -13.62 0.04 11.55
C SER A 429 -14.30 -0.81 12.62
N ALA A 430 -14.84 -1.96 12.23
CA ALA A 430 -15.47 -2.91 13.14
C ALA A 430 -14.44 -3.57 14.09
N ALA A 431 -13.25 -3.91 13.57
CA ALA A 431 -12.14 -4.41 14.40
C ALA A 431 -11.64 -3.35 15.39
N MET A 432 -11.57 -2.08 14.99
CA MET A 432 -11.17 -0.96 15.84
C MET A 432 -12.15 -0.73 16.99
N LEU A 433 -13.46 -0.80 16.74
CA LEU A 433 -14.46 -0.70 17.81
C LEU A 433 -14.31 -1.83 18.82
N GLU A 434 -14.06 -3.06 18.35
CA GLU A 434 -13.84 -4.19 19.24
C GLU A 434 -12.53 -4.07 20.04
N LEU A 435 -11.47 -3.55 19.42
CA LEU A 435 -10.22 -3.24 20.09
C LEU A 435 -10.42 -2.18 21.18
N ALA A 436 -11.14 -1.10 20.87
CA ALA A 436 -11.50 -0.04 21.81
C ALA A 436 -12.32 -0.58 22.98
N ARG A 437 -13.29 -1.46 22.71
CA ARG A 437 -14.11 -2.13 23.73
C ARG A 437 -13.24 -2.98 24.66
N ALA A 438 -12.31 -3.77 24.11
CA ALA A 438 -11.39 -4.61 24.87
C ALA A 438 -10.46 -3.76 25.76
N PHE A 439 -9.87 -2.68 25.24
CA PHE A 439 -9.12 -1.73 26.07
C PHE A 439 -9.97 -1.08 27.16
N GLY A 440 -11.21 -0.70 26.83
CA GLY A 440 -12.18 -0.19 27.81
C GLY A 440 -12.42 -1.16 28.97
N GLN A 441 -12.44 -2.48 28.71
CA GLN A 441 -12.54 -3.49 29.77
C GLN A 441 -11.28 -3.58 30.62
N LEU A 442 -10.09 -3.62 30.02
CA LEU A 442 -8.83 -3.60 30.77
C LEU A 442 -8.74 -2.35 31.65
N LEU A 443 -9.12 -1.18 31.13
CA LEU A 443 -9.16 0.08 31.89
C LEU A 443 -10.11 0.00 33.09
N LYS A 444 -11.27 -0.65 32.94
CA LYS A 444 -12.21 -0.92 34.06
C LYS A 444 -11.62 -1.90 35.07
N GLY A 445 -10.81 -2.86 34.62
CA GLY A 445 -10.02 -3.79 35.44
C GLY A 445 -8.85 -3.13 36.19
N GLY A 446 -8.55 -1.86 35.92
CA GLY A 446 -7.50 -1.09 36.59
C GLY A 446 -6.17 -1.03 35.83
N TRP A 447 -6.08 -1.68 34.67
CA TRP A 447 -4.92 -1.54 33.79
C TRP A 447 -4.76 -0.10 33.31
N ARG A 448 -3.52 0.38 33.19
CA ARG A 448 -3.17 1.63 32.52
C ARG A 448 -1.88 1.41 31.73
N PRO A 449 -1.82 1.79 30.45
CA PRO A 449 -0.61 1.60 29.68
C PRO A 449 0.51 2.52 30.18
N ARG A 450 1.77 2.12 30.00
CA ARG A 450 2.92 2.99 30.32
C ARG A 450 2.97 4.21 29.40
N ARG A 451 2.74 4.00 28.10
CA ARG A 451 2.69 5.03 27.04
C ARG A 451 1.26 5.29 26.62
N THR A 452 1.01 6.48 26.07
CA THR A 452 -0.30 6.82 25.54
C THR A 452 -0.63 5.97 24.32
N ILE A 453 -1.86 5.47 24.25
CA ILE A 453 -2.42 4.82 23.05
C ILE A 453 -3.45 5.77 22.45
N ILE A 454 -3.36 5.99 21.14
CA ILE A 454 -4.32 6.79 20.38
C ILE A 454 -4.99 5.87 19.38
N LEU A 455 -6.32 5.85 19.36
CA LEU A 455 -7.10 5.23 18.30
C LEU A 455 -7.66 6.35 17.41
N ALA A 456 -7.52 6.22 16.10
CA ALA A 456 -7.92 7.24 15.15
C ALA A 456 -8.71 6.62 13.99
N SER A 457 -9.99 6.97 13.91
CA SER A 457 -10.84 6.68 12.76
C SER A 457 -10.76 7.85 11.78
N TRP A 458 -10.04 7.64 10.68
CA TRP A 458 -9.79 8.65 9.66
C TRP A 458 -10.98 8.78 8.69
N ASP A 459 -11.09 9.94 8.07
CA ASP A 459 -12.08 10.24 7.03
C ASP A 459 -11.37 10.68 5.73
N ALA A 460 -12.07 10.63 4.60
CA ALA A 460 -11.59 10.95 3.27
C ALA A 460 -10.27 10.26 2.87
N GLU A 461 -10.02 9.04 3.34
CA GLU A 461 -8.90 8.22 2.85
C GLU A 461 -9.09 7.93 1.37
N GLU A 462 -10.31 7.60 0.96
CA GLU A 462 -10.63 7.14 -0.39
C GLU A 462 -10.32 8.19 -1.46
N TYR A 463 -10.35 9.47 -1.05
CA TYR A 463 -10.00 10.60 -1.91
C TYR A 463 -8.49 10.78 -2.07
N GLY A 464 -7.65 10.30 -1.16
CA GLY A 464 -6.21 10.49 -1.21
C GLY A 464 -5.55 10.64 0.14
N LEU A 465 -5.95 9.82 1.12
CA LEU A 465 -5.40 9.82 2.48
C LEU A 465 -5.65 11.14 3.20
N VAL A 466 -6.79 11.80 2.93
CA VAL A 466 -6.96 13.21 3.28
C VAL A 466 -7.00 13.38 4.79
N GLY A 467 -7.92 12.74 5.51
CA GLY A 467 -8.07 12.94 6.95
C GLY A 467 -6.81 12.62 7.75
N SER A 468 -6.15 11.48 7.48
CA SER A 468 -4.91 11.14 8.18
C SER A 468 -3.76 12.09 7.86
N THR A 469 -3.66 12.55 6.60
CA THR A 469 -2.65 13.52 6.18
C THR A 469 -2.85 14.88 6.86
N GLU A 470 -4.06 15.43 6.82
CA GLU A 470 -4.35 16.72 7.45
C GLU A 470 -4.07 16.67 8.96
N TRP A 471 -4.40 15.55 9.61
CA TRP A 471 -4.11 15.35 11.03
C TRP A 471 -2.61 15.28 11.33
N VAL A 472 -1.83 14.62 10.47
CA VAL A 472 -0.36 14.59 10.59
C VAL A 472 0.23 15.98 10.36
N GLU A 473 -0.29 16.75 9.41
CA GLU A 473 0.19 18.10 9.11
C GLU A 473 -0.13 19.08 10.26
N GLU A 474 -1.30 18.98 10.88
CA GLU A 474 -1.65 19.76 12.08
C GLU A 474 -0.78 19.38 13.28
N ASN A 475 -0.57 18.09 13.52
CA ASN A 475 0.07 17.58 14.73
C ASN A 475 1.58 17.34 14.58
N LYS A 476 2.18 17.82 13.49
CA LYS A 476 3.56 17.50 13.07
C LYS A 476 4.62 17.71 14.14
N ASP A 477 4.57 18.83 14.86
CA ASP A 477 5.57 19.15 15.88
C ASP A 477 5.52 18.16 17.04
N TRP A 478 4.31 17.84 17.53
CA TRP A 478 4.13 16.84 18.58
C TRP A 478 4.49 15.42 18.09
N LEU A 479 4.06 15.05 16.88
CA LEU A 479 4.38 13.77 16.25
C LEU A 479 5.89 13.56 16.11
N ASN A 480 6.61 14.59 15.67
CA ASN A 480 8.07 14.56 15.53
C ASN A 480 8.78 14.38 16.88
N GLU A 481 8.21 14.89 17.96
CA GLU A 481 8.82 14.77 19.29
C GLU A 481 8.48 13.46 20.01
N GLN A 482 7.25 12.95 19.84
CA GLN A 482 6.68 12.00 20.79
C GLN A 482 6.08 10.71 20.20
N ALA A 483 5.62 10.71 18.94
CA ALA A 483 5.00 9.51 18.37
C ALA A 483 6.05 8.46 18.01
N ALA A 484 5.91 7.27 18.60
CA ALA A 484 6.88 6.20 18.44
C ALA A 484 6.56 5.32 17.23
N VAL A 485 5.31 4.87 17.11
CA VAL A 485 4.87 3.92 16.08
C VAL A 485 3.45 4.26 15.63
N TYR A 486 3.18 4.09 14.34
CA TYR A 486 1.83 4.06 13.75
C TYR A 486 1.50 2.62 13.32
N ILE A 487 0.28 2.15 13.60
CA ILE A 487 -0.20 0.83 13.17
C ILE A 487 -1.50 1.03 12.41
N ASN A 488 -1.50 0.62 11.15
CA ASN A 488 -2.62 0.72 10.24
C ASN A 488 -3.33 -0.62 10.11
N VAL A 489 -4.65 -0.60 10.25
CA VAL A 489 -5.53 -1.70 9.87
C VAL A 489 -6.71 -1.11 9.11
N ASP A 490 -6.54 -0.99 7.81
CA ASP A 490 -7.54 -0.54 6.84
C ASP A 490 -8.51 -1.70 6.58
N THR A 491 -8.21 -2.52 5.59
CA THR A 491 -8.90 -3.78 5.35
C THR A 491 -8.38 -4.81 6.34
N ALA A 492 -9.09 -5.00 7.45
CA ALA A 492 -8.75 -6.03 8.43
C ALA A 492 -8.83 -7.43 7.81
N VAL A 493 -9.90 -7.70 7.04
CA VAL A 493 -10.19 -9.04 6.53
C VAL A 493 -10.90 -9.01 5.19
N SER A 494 -10.38 -9.79 4.24
CA SER A 494 -11.07 -10.26 3.03
C SER A 494 -10.93 -11.78 2.80
N GLY A 495 -10.26 -12.47 3.74
CA GLY A 495 -10.06 -13.92 3.73
C GLY A 495 -9.04 -14.35 4.79
N PRO A 496 -8.40 -15.53 4.64
CA PRO A 496 -7.61 -16.15 5.71
C PRO A 496 -6.10 -15.88 5.66
N HIS A 497 -5.58 -15.17 4.65
CA HIS A 497 -4.14 -15.10 4.40
C HIS A 497 -3.51 -13.86 5.01
N PHE A 498 -2.71 -14.02 6.05
CA PHE A 498 -2.04 -12.89 6.69
C PHE A 498 -1.08 -12.19 5.73
N ASP A 499 -1.30 -10.89 5.54
CA ASP A 499 -0.46 -9.99 4.74
C ASP A 499 -0.07 -8.76 5.58
N THR A 500 1.15 -8.30 5.40
CA THR A 500 1.69 -7.23 6.22
C THR A 500 2.90 -6.56 5.57
N SER A 501 2.98 -5.25 5.77
CA SER A 501 4.15 -4.43 5.45
C SER A 501 4.53 -3.57 6.64
N ALA A 502 5.82 -3.30 6.82
CA ALA A 502 6.28 -2.54 7.98
C ALA A 502 7.64 -1.88 7.75
N SER A 503 7.95 -0.87 8.57
CA SER A 503 9.33 -0.44 8.79
C SER A 503 10.15 -1.62 9.32
N PRO A 504 11.31 -1.96 8.72
CA PRO A 504 12.07 -3.16 9.10
C PRO A 504 12.42 -3.30 10.58
N SER A 505 12.52 -2.19 11.32
CA SER A 505 12.77 -2.21 12.77
C SER A 505 11.66 -2.85 13.59
N LEU A 506 10.48 -3.09 13.01
CA LEU A 506 9.31 -3.70 13.66
C LEU A 506 9.13 -5.18 13.30
N ASN A 507 9.92 -5.72 12.36
CA ASN A 507 9.72 -7.08 11.84
C ASN A 507 9.78 -8.16 12.93
N ARG A 508 10.74 -8.07 13.85
CA ARG A 508 10.86 -9.06 14.95
C ARG A 508 9.63 -9.08 15.85
N LEU A 509 9.18 -7.90 16.28
CA LEU A 509 7.96 -7.76 17.10
C LEU A 509 6.76 -8.39 16.38
N LEU A 510 6.63 -8.15 15.08
CA LEU A 510 5.54 -8.70 14.28
C LEU A 510 5.60 -10.24 14.22
N TYR A 511 6.78 -10.82 14.00
CA TYR A 511 6.95 -12.28 14.03
C TYR A 511 6.62 -12.87 15.40
N ASP A 512 7.04 -12.20 16.48
CA ASP A 512 6.75 -12.64 17.85
C ASP A 512 5.24 -12.62 18.11
N ILE A 513 4.54 -11.53 17.75
CA ILE A 513 3.08 -11.44 17.92
C ILE A 513 2.35 -12.47 17.06
N ALA A 514 2.70 -12.61 15.78
CA ALA A 514 2.08 -13.59 14.89
C ALA A 514 2.27 -15.03 15.39
N SER A 515 3.34 -15.31 16.13
CA SER A 515 3.60 -16.62 16.73
C SER A 515 2.74 -16.90 17.97
N LEU A 516 2.18 -15.87 18.61
CA LEU A 516 1.37 -15.98 19.83
C LEU A 516 -0.14 -16.09 19.55
N VAL A 517 -0.59 -15.76 18.35
CA VAL A 517 -2.01 -15.76 17.99
C VAL A 517 -2.35 -16.98 17.15
N GLU A 518 -3.44 -17.66 17.51
CA GLU A 518 -3.96 -18.81 16.76
C GLU A 518 -4.55 -18.39 15.40
N ASP A 519 -4.20 -19.13 14.35
CA ASP A 519 -4.80 -19.05 13.03
C ASP A 519 -6.08 -19.92 12.97
N PRO A 520 -7.27 -19.33 12.71
CA PRO A 520 -8.54 -20.05 12.71
C PRO A 520 -8.65 -21.24 11.73
N ARG A 521 -7.90 -21.22 10.62
CA ARG A 521 -7.91 -22.25 9.56
C ARG A 521 -7.06 -23.45 9.91
N THR A 522 -5.88 -23.24 10.47
CA THR A 522 -4.89 -24.28 10.71
C THR A 522 -4.89 -24.79 12.16
N GLY A 523 -5.37 -23.99 13.12
CA GLY A 523 -5.25 -24.26 14.56
C GLY A 523 -3.81 -24.15 15.09
N GLY A 524 -2.85 -23.76 14.25
CA GLY A 524 -1.50 -23.38 14.64
C GLY A 524 -1.39 -21.88 14.86
N SER A 525 -0.16 -21.35 14.88
CA SER A 525 0.02 -19.89 14.96
C SER A 525 -0.23 -19.21 13.60
N VAL A 526 -0.58 -17.92 13.63
CA VAL A 526 -0.65 -17.08 12.43
C VAL A 526 0.70 -17.04 11.72
N TYR A 527 1.82 -17.04 12.46
CA TYR A 527 3.16 -17.13 11.88
C TYR A 527 3.38 -18.43 11.09
N ASP A 528 2.92 -19.58 11.60
CA ASP A 528 3.05 -20.86 10.92
C ASP A 528 2.19 -20.91 9.65
N ALA A 529 0.95 -20.42 9.73
CA ALA A 529 0.04 -20.33 8.58
C ALA A 529 0.61 -19.40 7.50
N TRP A 530 1.11 -18.24 7.89
CA TRP A 530 1.78 -17.29 7.01
C TRP A 530 3.03 -17.91 6.36
N SER A 531 3.87 -18.59 7.13
CA SER A 531 5.05 -19.30 6.60
C SER A 531 4.68 -20.40 5.60
N ALA A 532 3.57 -21.11 5.85
CA ALA A 532 3.06 -22.15 4.96
C ALA A 532 2.53 -21.60 3.64
N ASP A 533 1.86 -20.43 3.65
CA ASP A 533 1.35 -19.77 2.44
C ASP A 533 2.49 -19.40 1.47
N TYR A 534 3.68 -19.11 2.00
CA TYR A 534 4.92 -18.84 1.24
C TYR A 534 5.75 -20.10 0.91
N LYS A 535 5.34 -21.29 1.36
CA LYS A 535 6.04 -22.58 1.13
C LYS A 535 7.52 -22.53 1.54
N LEU A 536 7.81 -21.87 2.65
CA LEU A 536 9.17 -21.67 3.14
C LEU A 536 9.79 -22.97 3.65
N SER A 537 11.12 -23.06 3.63
CA SER A 537 11.86 -24.22 4.12
C SER A 537 13.02 -23.81 5.04
N GLY A 538 13.31 -24.64 6.05
CA GLY A 538 14.38 -24.38 7.03
C GLY A 538 14.09 -23.14 7.89
N ASN A 539 15.10 -22.31 8.11
CA ASN A 539 15.03 -21.11 8.98
C ASN A 539 14.60 -19.84 8.22
N GLN A 540 13.93 -19.98 7.08
CA GLN A 540 13.42 -18.83 6.34
C GLN A 540 12.25 -18.21 7.08
N ARG A 541 12.23 -16.88 7.18
CA ARG A 541 11.10 -16.11 7.72
C ARG A 541 10.19 -15.66 6.59
N PRO A 542 8.87 -15.59 6.81
CA PRO A 542 7.97 -15.04 5.82
C PRO A 542 8.25 -13.54 5.59
N PRO A 543 8.14 -13.08 4.33
CA PRO A 543 8.54 -11.74 3.97
C PRO A 543 7.54 -10.72 4.52
N VAL A 544 8.05 -9.68 5.17
CA VAL A 544 7.29 -8.46 5.47
C VAL A 544 7.43 -7.51 4.28
N GLY A 545 6.30 -7.02 3.75
CA GLY A 545 6.29 -6.09 2.63
C GLY A 545 6.90 -4.73 2.97
N GLN A 546 7.31 -4.01 1.93
CA GLN A 546 7.71 -2.61 2.04
C GLN A 546 6.45 -1.73 2.06
N LEU A 547 6.45 -0.70 2.90
CA LEU A 547 5.39 0.30 2.90
C LEU A 547 5.57 1.23 1.70
N GLY A 548 4.56 1.30 0.83
CA GLY A 548 4.51 2.17 -0.34
C GLY A 548 3.50 3.30 -0.12
N SER A 549 2.42 3.29 -0.92
CA SER A 549 1.22 4.11 -0.67
C SER A 549 0.02 3.22 -0.33
N GLY A 550 -1.15 3.85 -0.29
CA GLY A 550 -2.43 3.17 -0.43
C GLY A 550 -3.15 2.88 0.87
N SER A 551 -2.72 3.51 1.96
CA SER A 551 -3.53 3.68 3.16
C SER A 551 -2.87 4.75 4.05
N ASP A 552 -3.46 5.03 5.21
CA ASP A 552 -3.17 6.19 6.05
C ASP A 552 -1.75 6.27 6.65
N PHE A 553 -0.95 5.19 6.59
CA PHE A 553 0.42 5.19 7.09
C PHE A 553 1.37 6.14 6.33
N VAL A 554 0.99 6.61 5.14
CA VAL A 554 1.86 7.37 4.24
C VAL A 554 2.32 8.68 4.86
N ALA A 555 1.42 9.50 5.43
CA ALA A 555 1.83 10.76 6.04
C ALA A 555 2.72 10.53 7.27
N PHE A 556 2.43 9.49 8.06
CA PHE A 556 3.23 9.09 9.20
C PHE A 556 4.65 8.72 8.77
N MET A 557 4.82 7.83 7.79
CA MET A 557 6.13 7.34 7.37
C MET A 557 6.85 8.32 6.44
N ASP A 558 6.21 8.72 5.35
CA ASP A 558 6.89 9.40 4.24
C ASP A 558 7.06 10.90 4.46
N HIS A 559 6.16 11.52 5.23
CA HIS A 559 6.21 12.96 5.49
C HIS A 559 6.92 13.31 6.80
N VAL A 560 6.63 12.56 7.88
CA VAL A 560 7.20 12.85 9.21
C VAL A 560 8.15 11.79 9.75
N GLY A 561 8.27 10.60 9.15
CA GLY A 561 9.28 9.59 9.50
C GLY A 561 8.95 8.75 10.73
N ILE A 562 7.68 8.41 10.95
CA ILE A 562 7.19 7.48 11.98
C ILE A 562 7.32 6.06 11.49
N ALA A 563 7.88 5.19 12.33
CA ALA A 563 7.94 3.77 12.04
C ALA A 563 6.51 3.21 12.02
N SER A 564 6.18 2.48 10.96
CA SER A 564 4.79 2.11 10.68
C SER A 564 4.64 0.61 10.41
N ILE A 565 3.44 0.10 10.64
CA ILE A 565 3.00 -1.25 10.25
C ILE A 565 1.65 -1.11 9.52
N ASN A 566 1.43 -1.93 8.49
CA ASN A 566 0.14 -2.21 7.90
C ASN A 566 -0.19 -3.71 8.04
N LEU A 567 -1.41 -4.02 8.48
CA LEU A 567 -1.88 -5.40 8.71
C LEU A 567 -3.16 -5.67 7.91
N ALA A 568 -3.25 -6.86 7.33
CA ALA A 568 -4.46 -7.36 6.70
C ALA A 568 -4.52 -8.90 6.78
N PHE A 569 -5.72 -9.46 6.74
CA PHE A 569 -5.92 -10.81 6.22
C PHE A 569 -6.56 -10.73 4.84
N SER A 570 -5.83 -11.17 3.82
CA SER A 570 -6.22 -11.14 2.42
C SER A 570 -6.96 -12.41 1.97
N GLY A 571 -7.80 -12.29 0.96
CA GLY A 571 -8.52 -13.39 0.35
C GLY A 571 -8.96 -13.12 -1.08
N ASN A 572 -9.91 -13.92 -1.54
CA ASN A 572 -10.52 -13.73 -2.85
C ASN A 572 -11.45 -12.51 -2.76
N TYR A 573 -11.03 -11.34 -3.23
CA TYR A 573 -11.75 -10.07 -3.07
C TYR A 573 -11.98 -9.37 -4.41
N GLY A 574 -13.03 -9.75 -5.13
CA GLY A 574 -13.35 -9.20 -6.45
C GLY A 574 -14.37 -8.07 -6.45
N VAL A 575 -14.85 -7.61 -5.29
CA VAL A 575 -15.90 -6.58 -5.18
C VAL A 575 -15.38 -5.20 -4.78
N TYR A 576 -14.05 -5.04 -4.72
CA TYR A 576 -13.36 -3.80 -4.36
C TYR A 576 -13.94 -2.54 -5.04
N HIS A 577 -14.20 -1.52 -4.21
CA HIS A 577 -14.82 -0.22 -4.51
C HIS A 577 -16.09 -0.28 -5.38
N SER A 578 -16.86 -1.36 -5.28
CA SER A 578 -18.14 -1.50 -5.97
C SER A 578 -19.29 -1.54 -4.99
N ASN A 579 -20.50 -1.41 -5.53
CA ASN A 579 -21.72 -1.57 -4.73
C ASN A 579 -21.87 -2.97 -4.08
N TYR A 580 -21.09 -3.95 -4.53
CA TYR A 580 -21.11 -5.32 -4.01
C TYR A 580 -20.15 -5.54 -2.85
N ASP A 581 -19.37 -4.53 -2.44
CA ASP A 581 -18.60 -4.58 -1.20
C ASP A 581 -19.53 -4.36 0.00
N SER A 582 -20.32 -5.40 0.29
CA SER A 582 -21.45 -5.36 1.20
C SER A 582 -21.31 -6.36 2.35
N PHE A 583 -22.10 -6.16 3.40
CA PHE A 583 -22.17 -7.11 4.52
C PHE A 583 -22.49 -8.54 4.04
N HIS A 584 -23.36 -8.66 3.03
CA HIS A 584 -23.72 -9.95 2.43
C HIS A 584 -22.49 -10.65 1.85
N TRP A 585 -21.65 -9.91 1.12
CA TRP A 585 -20.41 -10.46 0.58
C TRP A 585 -19.46 -10.92 1.69
N MET A 586 -19.28 -10.11 2.74
CA MET A 586 -18.41 -10.45 3.86
C MET A 586 -18.87 -11.72 4.57
N GLU A 587 -20.16 -11.80 4.90
CA GLU A 587 -20.74 -12.95 5.60
C GLU A 587 -20.72 -14.23 4.76
N LYS A 588 -20.74 -14.12 3.43
CA LYS A 588 -20.78 -15.28 2.54
C LYS A 588 -19.39 -15.77 2.14
N PHE A 589 -18.44 -14.86 1.92
CA PHE A 589 -17.15 -15.18 1.30
C PHE A 589 -15.93 -14.66 2.05
N GLY A 590 -16.02 -13.48 2.67
CA GLY A 590 -14.87 -12.83 3.32
C GLY A 590 -14.49 -13.52 4.63
N ASP A 591 -15.40 -13.54 5.61
CA ASP A 591 -15.19 -14.15 6.93
C ASP A 591 -16.53 -14.59 7.56
N PRO A 592 -17.12 -15.71 7.10
CA PRO A 592 -18.48 -16.10 7.49
C PRO A 592 -18.75 -16.21 8.99
N ASP A 593 -17.73 -16.64 9.75
CA ASP A 593 -17.81 -16.80 11.20
C ASP A 593 -17.16 -15.62 11.97
N PHE A 594 -16.67 -14.61 11.26
CA PHE A 594 -15.98 -13.44 11.82
C PHE A 594 -14.75 -13.78 12.70
N ARG A 595 -14.15 -14.96 12.47
CA ARG A 595 -13.03 -15.46 13.28
C ARG A 595 -11.72 -14.75 12.93
N TYR A 596 -11.53 -14.39 11.66
CA TYR A 596 -10.33 -13.63 11.25
C TYR A 596 -10.39 -12.18 11.72
N HIS A 597 -11.59 -11.58 11.79
CA HIS A 597 -11.74 -10.27 12.40
C HIS A 597 -11.32 -10.30 13.87
N GLN A 598 -11.78 -11.31 14.62
CA GLN A 598 -11.36 -11.52 16.00
C GLN A 598 -9.84 -11.74 16.11
N THR A 599 -9.24 -12.54 15.21
CA THR A 599 -7.79 -12.75 15.15
C THR A 599 -7.03 -11.45 14.86
N MET A 600 -7.53 -10.59 13.96
CA MET A 600 -6.93 -9.29 13.69
C MET A 600 -6.94 -8.39 14.93
N VAL A 601 -8.06 -8.33 15.67
CA VAL A 601 -8.14 -7.57 16.93
C VAL A 601 -7.09 -8.06 17.94
N LYS A 602 -6.87 -9.39 18.02
CA LYS A 602 -5.85 -9.99 18.89
C LYS A 602 -4.43 -9.54 18.49
N ILE A 603 -4.09 -9.61 17.21
CA ILE A 603 -2.77 -9.17 16.70
C ILE A 603 -2.58 -7.66 16.95
N TRP A 604 -3.57 -6.85 16.58
CA TRP A 604 -3.51 -5.39 16.70
C TRP A 604 -3.36 -4.94 18.15
N GLY A 605 -4.13 -5.54 19.07
CA GLY A 605 -4.05 -5.23 20.48
C GLY A 605 -2.78 -5.74 21.15
N LEU A 606 -2.27 -6.92 20.81
CA LEU A 606 -0.98 -7.39 21.33
C LEU A 606 0.18 -6.50 20.88
N LEU A 607 0.19 -6.03 19.63
CA LEU A 607 1.17 -5.05 19.17
C LEU A 607 1.09 -3.76 20.00
N ALA A 608 -0.11 -3.24 20.21
CA ALA A 608 -0.34 -2.04 21.01
C ALA A 608 0.10 -2.23 22.47
N LEU A 609 -0.20 -3.37 23.10
CA LEU A 609 0.23 -3.70 24.47
C LEU A 609 1.77 -3.78 24.54
N ARG A 610 2.42 -4.58 23.68
CA ARG A 610 3.89 -4.69 23.68
C ARG A 610 4.58 -3.35 23.47
N LEU A 611 4.10 -2.54 22.52
CA LEU A 611 4.66 -1.22 22.24
C LEU A 611 4.40 -0.21 23.35
N SER A 612 3.23 -0.27 23.99
CA SER A 612 2.86 0.68 25.03
C SER A 612 3.46 0.34 26.39
N GLU A 613 3.67 -0.94 26.71
CA GLU A 613 4.08 -1.40 28.05
C GLU A 613 5.57 -1.70 28.18
N SER A 614 6.26 -2.13 27.11
CA SER A 614 7.66 -2.57 27.22
C SER A 614 8.55 -1.44 27.75
N LEU A 615 9.39 -1.72 28.75
CA LEU A 615 10.30 -0.73 29.31
C LEU A 615 11.19 -0.10 28.22
N ILE A 616 11.83 -0.95 27.43
CA ILE A 616 12.56 -0.54 26.21
C ILE A 616 11.62 -0.79 25.03
N LEU A 617 11.44 0.22 24.17
CA LEU A 617 10.66 0.05 22.94
C LEU A 617 11.22 -1.12 22.10
N PRO A 618 10.38 -2.06 21.63
CA PRO A 618 10.82 -3.20 20.82
C PRO A 618 11.03 -2.82 19.36
N LEU A 619 11.98 -1.90 19.14
CA LEU A 619 12.43 -1.45 17.84
C LEU A 619 13.86 -1.95 17.63
N HIS A 620 14.12 -2.51 16.45
CA HIS A 620 15.38 -3.16 16.08
C HIS A 620 16.08 -2.45 14.90
N PRO A 621 16.76 -1.30 15.11
CA PRO A 621 17.45 -0.57 14.05
C PRO A 621 18.46 -1.38 13.23
N ALA A 622 19.02 -2.48 13.77
CA ALA A 622 19.96 -3.31 13.05
C ALA A 622 19.29 -4.08 11.90
N ASP A 623 18.02 -4.48 12.05
CA ASP A 623 17.27 -5.13 10.97
C ASP A 623 17.04 -4.16 9.80
N TYR A 624 16.75 -2.89 10.12
CA TYR A 624 16.66 -1.83 9.13
C TYR A 624 17.97 -1.62 8.38
N ALA A 625 19.08 -1.52 9.11
CA ALA A 625 20.38 -1.35 8.47
C ALA A 625 20.74 -2.53 7.55
N ALA A 626 20.40 -3.76 7.96
CA ALA A 626 20.62 -4.95 7.15
C ALA A 626 19.80 -4.96 5.84
N ASP A 627 18.55 -4.48 5.88
CA ASP A 627 17.72 -4.34 4.68
C ASP A 627 18.22 -3.21 3.77
N LEU A 628 18.66 -2.07 4.34
CA LEU A 628 19.29 -1.00 3.57
C LEU A 628 20.52 -1.49 2.80
N SER A 629 21.35 -2.34 3.39
CA SER A 629 22.50 -2.93 2.69
C SER A 629 22.07 -3.72 1.46
N LYS A 630 20.98 -4.50 1.54
CA LYS A 630 20.40 -5.22 0.39
C LYS A 630 19.87 -4.26 -0.68
N TYR A 631 19.24 -3.16 -0.27
CA TYR A 631 18.69 -2.16 -1.18
C TYR A 631 19.77 -1.41 -1.93
N VAL A 632 20.87 -1.05 -1.26
CA VAL A 632 22.04 -0.44 -1.92
C VAL A 632 22.69 -1.40 -2.90
N ASP A 633 22.84 -2.67 -2.52
CA ASP A 633 23.34 -3.72 -3.41
C ASP A 633 22.47 -3.83 -4.67
N ASN A 634 21.15 -3.78 -4.53
CA ASN A 634 20.25 -3.79 -5.67
C ASN A 634 20.34 -2.50 -6.52
N LEU A 635 20.37 -1.33 -5.88
CA LEU A 635 20.49 -0.04 -6.57
C LEU A 635 21.77 0.04 -7.43
N SER A 636 22.85 -0.62 -6.99
CA SER A 636 24.11 -0.71 -7.75
C SER A 636 23.98 -1.43 -9.09
N THR A 637 22.91 -2.20 -9.30
CA THR A 637 22.62 -2.84 -10.59
C THR A 637 22.06 -1.86 -11.63
N TYR A 638 21.51 -0.72 -11.18
CA TYR A 638 20.92 0.32 -12.03
C TYR A 638 21.87 1.49 -12.28
N THR A 639 22.81 1.74 -11.37
CA THR A 639 23.78 2.83 -11.49
C THR A 639 25.10 2.52 -10.81
N SER A 640 26.22 2.86 -11.47
CA SER A 640 27.57 2.75 -10.90
C SER A 640 28.00 4.01 -10.13
N SER A 641 27.13 5.01 -10.03
CA SER A 641 27.47 6.34 -9.50
C SER A 641 27.33 6.47 -7.98
N LEU A 642 27.19 5.36 -7.25
CA LEU A 642 27.03 5.36 -5.80
C LEU A 642 28.40 5.48 -5.10
N ASN A 643 28.74 6.67 -4.59
CA ASN A 643 30.02 6.96 -3.94
C ASN A 643 29.94 7.11 -2.41
N TYR A 644 28.80 7.53 -1.87
CA TYR A 644 28.63 7.89 -0.45
C TYR A 644 27.59 7.01 0.25
N LEU A 645 26.59 6.53 -0.49
CA LEU A 645 25.49 5.75 0.07
C LEU A 645 25.94 4.43 0.72
N PRO A 646 26.84 3.61 0.10
CA PRO A 646 27.32 2.38 0.73
C PRO A 646 28.03 2.64 2.07
N ASP A 647 28.91 3.66 2.12
CA ASP A 647 29.65 4.01 3.35
C ASP A 647 28.73 4.48 4.48
N ALA A 648 27.68 5.24 4.14
CA ALA A 648 26.67 5.70 5.11
C ALA A 648 25.90 4.52 5.70
N VAL A 649 25.49 3.55 4.86
CA VAL A 649 24.80 2.33 5.29
C VAL A 649 25.70 1.44 6.15
N ASP A 650 26.96 1.21 5.75
CA ASP A 650 27.94 0.46 6.55
C ASP A 650 28.18 1.09 7.94
N LYS A 651 28.18 2.42 8.01
CA LYS A 651 28.29 3.17 9.27
C LYS A 651 27.03 3.03 10.11
N LEU A 652 25.85 3.06 9.49
CA LEU A 652 24.57 2.83 10.16
C LEU A 652 24.54 1.42 10.76
N GLU A 653 24.85 0.39 9.98
CA GLU A 653 24.85 -1.02 10.40
C GLU A 653 25.74 -1.22 11.64
N ARG A 654 27.00 -0.80 11.58
CA ARG A 654 27.94 -0.89 12.72
C ARG A 654 27.45 -0.13 13.96
N THR A 655 26.76 0.98 13.77
CA THR A 655 26.23 1.80 14.87
C THR A 655 24.99 1.17 15.48
N ALA A 656 24.06 0.67 14.65
CA ALA A 656 22.85 0.00 15.05
C ALA A 656 23.15 -1.29 15.82
N THR A 657 24.01 -2.17 15.30
CA THR A 657 24.43 -3.40 16.01
C THR A 657 25.07 -3.08 17.37
N ARG A 658 25.87 -2.00 17.45
CA ARG A 658 26.47 -1.58 18.73
C ARG A 658 25.43 -1.03 19.70
N PHE A 659 24.45 -0.29 19.19
CA PHE A 659 23.36 0.26 19.98
C PHE A 659 22.49 -0.85 20.56
N GLU A 660 22.08 -1.83 19.75
CA GLU A 660 21.28 -2.99 20.22
C GLU A 660 22.00 -3.82 21.27
N ARG A 661 23.29 -4.16 21.08
CA ARG A 661 24.09 -4.84 22.13
C ARG A 661 24.13 -4.08 23.46
N ARG A 662 24.01 -2.75 23.42
CA ARG A 662 23.93 -1.94 24.65
C ARG A 662 22.52 -1.93 25.23
N LEU A 663 21.47 -2.02 24.41
CA LEU A 663 20.10 -2.22 24.86
C LEU A 663 19.95 -3.57 25.57
N GLU A 664 20.49 -4.65 25.01
CA GLU A 664 20.50 -5.98 25.66
C GLU A 664 21.14 -5.93 27.06
N ARG A 665 22.29 -5.26 27.18
CA ARG A 665 22.95 -5.06 28.48
C ARG A 665 22.13 -4.18 29.43
N LEU A 666 21.41 -3.19 28.91
CA LEU A 666 20.51 -2.36 29.72
C LEU A 666 19.32 -3.21 30.20
N ALA A 667 18.69 -3.97 29.32
CA ALA A 667 17.59 -4.89 29.63
C ALA A 667 18.01 -5.89 30.72
N GLY A 668 19.16 -6.56 30.58
CA GLY A 668 19.66 -7.49 31.59
C GLY A 668 20.03 -6.84 32.94
N ARG A 669 20.23 -5.52 32.99
CA ARG A 669 20.39 -4.78 34.25
C ARG A 669 19.04 -4.37 34.86
N LEU A 670 18.07 -3.99 34.03
CA LEU A 670 16.72 -3.64 34.46
C LEU A 670 15.97 -4.87 34.97
N ALA A 671 16.15 -6.03 34.36
CA ALA A 671 15.54 -7.31 34.77
C ALA A 671 15.92 -7.80 36.18
N LYS A 672 16.82 -7.10 36.89
CA LYS A 672 17.19 -7.39 38.28
C LYS A 672 16.29 -6.71 39.32
N TYR A 673 15.36 -5.87 38.85
CA TYR A 673 14.47 -5.08 39.67
C TYR A 673 13.03 -5.46 39.34
N ASP A 674 12.23 -5.72 40.36
CA ASP A 674 10.82 -6.09 40.19
C ASP A 674 9.95 -4.84 39.94
N ASN A 675 10.32 -3.69 40.51
CA ASN A 675 9.62 -2.42 40.30
C ASN A 675 10.56 -1.34 39.76
N LEU A 676 10.02 -0.44 38.94
CA LEU A 676 10.75 0.72 38.40
C LEU A 676 11.24 1.67 39.49
N ASP A 677 10.52 1.82 40.60
CA ASP A 677 10.90 2.68 41.72
C ASP A 677 12.20 2.22 42.41
N ASP A 678 12.53 0.93 42.29
CA ASP A 678 13.75 0.34 42.84
C ASP A 678 14.96 0.50 41.89
N VAL A 679 14.72 0.91 40.65
CA VAL A 679 15.77 1.05 39.63
C VAL A 679 16.59 2.32 39.89
N PRO A 680 17.93 2.23 39.97
CA PRO A 680 18.79 3.39 40.14
C PRO A 680 18.54 4.48 39.10
N ALA A 681 18.48 5.74 39.53
CA ALA A 681 18.18 6.89 38.66
C ALA A 681 19.06 6.96 37.40
N HIS A 682 20.34 6.54 37.45
CA HIS A 682 21.21 6.53 36.27
C HIS A 682 20.82 5.48 35.23
N LEU A 683 20.13 4.39 35.62
CA LEU A 683 19.56 3.42 34.69
C LEU A 683 18.25 3.91 34.08
N ILE A 684 17.40 4.57 34.87
CA ILE A 684 16.19 5.24 34.36
C ILE A 684 16.56 6.28 33.30
N GLN A 685 17.53 7.15 33.56
CA GLN A 685 18.02 8.11 32.57
C GLN A 685 18.59 7.45 31.30
N ARG A 686 19.18 6.25 31.42
CA ARG A 686 19.66 5.49 30.26
C ARG A 686 18.49 4.89 29.46
N LEU A 687 17.46 4.41 30.14
CA LEU A 687 16.22 3.90 29.56
C LEU A 687 15.50 4.99 28.76
N GLU A 688 15.28 6.15 29.37
CA GLU A 688 14.64 7.31 28.71
C GLU A 688 15.42 7.74 27.46
N LYS A 689 16.75 7.81 27.56
CA LYS A 689 17.62 8.12 26.42
C LYS A 689 17.55 7.04 25.35
N ALA A 690 17.50 5.76 25.72
CA ALA A 690 17.37 4.67 24.76
C ALA A 690 16.04 4.76 24.00
N ASN A 691 14.92 4.89 24.69
CA ASN A 691 13.59 5.02 24.07
C ASN A 691 13.49 6.27 23.19
N LYS A 692 14.06 7.40 23.62
CA LYS A 692 14.13 8.60 22.79
C LYS A 692 14.90 8.32 21.49
N ARG A 693 16.04 7.64 21.55
CA ARG A 693 16.82 7.31 20.33
C ARG A 693 16.08 6.37 19.39
N LEU A 694 15.40 5.37 19.94
CA LEU A 694 14.56 4.45 19.16
C LEU A 694 13.41 5.19 18.47
N THR A 695 12.73 6.10 19.18
CA THR A 695 11.67 6.95 18.61
C THR A 695 12.17 7.83 17.45
N TYR A 696 13.40 8.36 17.57
CA TYR A 696 13.97 9.30 16.58
C TYR A 696 14.68 8.60 15.41
N PHE A 697 14.92 7.29 15.49
CA PHE A 697 15.70 6.55 14.50
C PHE A 697 15.16 6.75 13.08
N GLU A 698 13.87 6.48 12.89
CA GLU A 698 13.20 6.58 11.59
C GLU A 698 13.16 8.04 11.07
N ARG A 699 13.06 9.02 11.98
CA ARG A 699 13.15 10.47 11.66
C ARG A 699 14.50 10.86 11.04
N GLY A 700 15.52 10.01 11.17
CA GLY A 700 16.81 10.19 10.51
C GLY A 700 16.70 10.16 8.99
N PHE A 701 15.75 9.39 8.45
CA PHE A 701 15.56 9.21 7.02
C PHE A 701 14.74 10.32 6.35
N ILE A 702 14.27 11.31 7.11
CA ILE A 702 13.56 12.47 6.57
C ILE A 702 14.53 13.53 6.08
N ASP A 703 14.46 13.81 4.79
CA ASP A 703 15.12 14.93 4.13
C ASP A 703 14.14 16.12 4.00
N PRO A 704 14.39 17.26 4.68
CA PRO A 704 13.48 18.40 4.67
C PRO A 704 13.16 18.97 3.29
N GLU A 705 14.07 18.85 2.33
CA GLU A 705 13.89 19.32 0.96
C GLU A 705 12.97 18.41 0.12
N GLY A 706 12.73 17.17 0.57
CA GLY A 706 11.87 16.21 -0.12
C GLY A 706 12.42 15.68 -1.45
N ILE A 707 11.67 14.79 -2.08
CA ILE A 707 12.05 14.20 -3.36
C ILE A 707 11.88 15.24 -4.49
N PRO A 708 12.88 15.46 -5.37
CA PRO A 708 12.76 16.41 -6.47
C PRO A 708 11.53 16.12 -7.35
N GLY A 709 10.69 17.13 -7.58
CA GLY A 709 9.46 17.02 -8.37
C GLY A 709 8.23 16.49 -7.61
N ARG A 710 8.40 16.05 -6.36
CA ARG A 710 7.32 15.57 -5.47
C ARG A 710 7.70 15.76 -4.00
N THR A 711 7.96 17.03 -3.66
CA THR A 711 8.60 17.45 -2.41
C THR A 711 7.77 17.24 -1.14
N TRP A 712 6.50 16.88 -1.28
CA TRP A 712 5.67 16.47 -0.15
C TRP A 712 6.21 15.18 0.49
N PHE A 713 6.73 14.26 -0.30
CA PHE A 713 7.41 13.04 0.18
C PHE A 713 8.84 13.35 0.60
N LYS A 714 9.21 12.98 1.83
CA LYS A 714 10.48 13.38 2.47
C LYS A 714 11.37 12.22 2.89
N HIS A 715 10.82 11.02 2.95
CA HIS A 715 11.56 9.84 3.33
C HIS A 715 12.51 9.39 2.21
N VAL A 716 13.81 9.32 2.50
CA VAL A 716 14.84 9.05 1.48
C VAL A 716 14.90 7.59 1.05
N VAL A 717 14.31 6.68 1.83
CA VAL A 717 14.37 5.23 1.58
C VAL A 717 13.13 4.73 0.88
N TYR A 718 11.95 5.27 1.19
CA TYR A 718 10.65 4.78 0.72
C TYR A 718 9.79 5.96 0.28
N ALA A 719 9.04 5.76 -0.79
CA ALA A 719 7.92 6.58 -1.21
C ALA A 719 7.09 5.78 -2.22
N PRO A 720 5.88 6.22 -2.59
CA PRO A 720 5.12 5.65 -3.69
C PRO A 720 5.94 5.68 -4.99
N GLY A 721 5.84 4.66 -5.83
CA GLY A 721 6.53 4.71 -7.12
C GLY A 721 5.95 5.78 -8.05
N LEU A 722 6.80 6.49 -8.79
CA LEU A 722 6.39 7.67 -9.55
C LEU A 722 5.28 7.38 -10.59
N TRP A 723 5.35 6.20 -11.22
CA TRP A 723 4.40 5.74 -12.24
C TRP A 723 3.64 4.46 -11.85
N THR A 724 3.99 3.82 -10.74
CA THR A 724 3.29 2.63 -10.21
C THR A 724 2.27 2.99 -9.12
N GLY A 725 2.54 4.01 -8.30
CA GLY A 725 1.66 4.48 -7.24
C GLY A 725 1.79 3.65 -5.97
N TYR A 726 0.88 2.71 -5.74
CA TYR A 726 0.81 1.95 -4.47
C TYR A 726 2.09 1.19 -4.11
N SER A 727 2.82 0.67 -5.09
CA SER A 727 4.08 -0.04 -4.84
C SER A 727 5.14 0.89 -4.25
N SER A 728 5.82 0.43 -3.20
CA SER A 728 6.98 1.13 -2.65
C SER A 728 8.11 1.19 -3.66
N GLN A 729 8.71 2.37 -3.82
CA GLN A 729 9.94 2.57 -4.56
C GLN A 729 11.06 2.86 -3.56
N VAL A 730 12.09 2.02 -3.59
CA VAL A 730 13.25 2.16 -2.69
C VAL A 730 14.24 3.18 -3.26
N PHE A 731 14.76 4.05 -2.39
CA PHE A 731 15.59 5.20 -2.75
C PHE A 731 14.96 6.04 -3.87
N PRO A 732 13.73 6.54 -3.66
CA PRO A 732 12.90 7.05 -4.74
C PRO A 732 13.53 8.20 -5.51
N ALA A 733 14.16 9.16 -4.83
CA ALA A 733 14.85 10.28 -5.48
C ALA A 733 16.02 9.84 -6.37
N ILE A 734 16.74 8.78 -5.99
CA ILE A 734 17.85 8.25 -6.79
C ILE A 734 17.27 7.51 -8.00
N MET A 735 16.29 6.62 -7.78
CA MET A 735 15.68 5.84 -8.86
C MET A 735 14.96 6.73 -9.89
N ASP A 736 14.22 7.76 -9.45
CA ASP A 736 13.60 8.77 -10.34
C ASP A 736 14.68 9.46 -11.20
N SER A 737 15.85 9.74 -10.62
CA SER A 737 16.98 10.37 -11.33
C SER A 737 17.64 9.43 -12.34
N VAL A 738 17.75 8.14 -12.00
CA VAL A 738 18.25 7.08 -12.89
C VAL A 738 17.31 6.92 -14.09
N ASN A 739 16.01 6.84 -13.83
CA ASN A 739 14.98 6.74 -14.88
C ASN A 739 14.97 7.97 -15.79
N ALA A 740 15.20 9.15 -15.22
CA ALA A 740 15.38 10.39 -15.98
C ALA A 740 16.74 10.49 -16.72
N LYS A 741 17.62 9.50 -16.58
CA LYS A 741 18.99 9.47 -17.15
C LYS A 741 19.80 10.72 -16.82
N ASN A 742 19.67 11.22 -15.59
CA ASN A 742 20.30 12.45 -15.14
C ASN A 742 21.38 12.18 -14.08
N ASP A 743 22.61 11.87 -14.54
CA ASP A 743 23.72 11.49 -13.66
C ASP A 743 24.09 12.56 -12.61
N LYS A 744 23.93 13.85 -12.95
CA LYS A 744 24.16 14.94 -12.01
C LYS A 744 23.13 14.91 -10.88
N LEU A 745 21.87 14.65 -11.22
CA LEU A 745 20.81 14.53 -10.23
C LEU A 745 20.97 13.25 -9.41
N VAL A 746 21.39 12.14 -10.01
CA VAL A 746 21.75 10.89 -9.29
C VAL A 746 22.79 11.18 -8.21
N ALA A 747 23.91 11.83 -8.55
CA ALA A 747 24.95 12.16 -7.58
C ALA A 747 24.45 13.10 -6.47
N HIS A 748 23.58 14.06 -6.82
CA HIS A 748 23.00 14.99 -5.86
C HIS A 748 22.03 14.30 -4.88
N THR A 749 21.10 13.49 -5.39
CA THR A 749 20.11 12.77 -4.58
C THR A 749 20.76 11.68 -3.74
N GLU A 750 21.81 11.03 -4.26
CA GLU A 750 22.62 10.08 -3.50
C GLU A 750 23.28 10.76 -2.28
N THR A 751 23.93 11.90 -2.49
CA THR A 751 24.59 12.65 -1.40
C THR A 751 23.60 13.02 -0.29
N ARG A 752 22.39 13.43 -0.69
CA ARG A 752 21.31 13.77 0.25
C ARG A 752 20.81 12.55 1.01
N ALA A 753 20.56 11.43 0.34
CA ALA A 753 20.17 10.17 0.97
C ALA A 753 21.24 9.68 1.97
N ALA A 754 22.52 9.70 1.57
CA ALA A 754 23.63 9.33 2.45
C ALA A 754 23.66 10.18 3.72
N LYS A 755 23.49 11.50 3.61
CA LYS A 755 23.45 12.42 4.76
C LYS A 755 22.29 12.11 5.73
N SER A 756 21.11 11.77 5.22
CA SER A 756 19.97 11.35 6.05
C SER A 756 20.23 10.02 6.75
N ILE A 757 20.81 9.03 6.05
CA ILE A 757 21.22 7.76 6.67
C ILE A 757 22.27 7.98 7.77
N GLU A 758 23.24 8.87 7.56
CA GLU A 758 24.20 9.24 8.60
C GLU A 758 23.52 9.89 9.80
N LYS A 759 22.52 10.75 9.58
CA LYS A 759 21.71 11.35 10.66
C LYS A 759 20.96 10.29 11.46
N ALA A 760 20.39 9.27 10.81
CA ALA A 760 19.80 8.11 11.48
C ALA A 760 20.84 7.38 12.36
N ALA A 761 22.07 7.21 11.87
CA ALA A 761 23.17 6.64 12.65
C ALA A 761 23.54 7.52 13.86
N GLU A 762 23.58 8.85 13.70
CA GLU A 762 23.87 9.78 14.79
C GLU A 762 22.83 9.69 15.91
N TYR A 763 21.54 9.50 15.60
CA TYR A 763 20.51 9.32 16.62
C TYR A 763 20.78 8.10 17.51
N LEU A 764 21.38 7.03 16.99
CA LEU A 764 21.70 5.83 17.77
C LEU A 764 22.98 5.96 18.62
N LYS A 765 23.81 6.99 18.42
CA LYS A 765 25.05 7.12 19.18
C LYS A 765 24.78 7.46 20.63
N MET A 766 25.19 6.56 21.53
CA MET A 766 25.34 6.91 22.95
C MET A 766 26.71 7.53 23.20
N LYS A 767 26.72 8.85 23.40
CA LYS A 767 27.81 9.59 24.03
C LYS A 767 27.98 9.17 25.49
#